data_AF-A0A1S2IZ19-F1
#
_entry.id   AF-A0A1S2IZ19-F1
#
_cell.length_a   1.000
_cell.length_b   1.000
_cell.length_c   1.000
_cell.angle_alpha   90.00
_cell.angle_beta   90.00
_cell.angle_gamma   90.00
#
_symmetry.space_group_name_H-M   'P 1'
#
loop_
_entity.id
_entity.type
_entity.pdbx_description
1 polymer ?
#
loop_
_entity_poly.entity_id
_entity_poly.type
_entity_poly.pdbx_seq_one_letter_code
_entity_poly.pdbx_strand_id
1 'polypeptide(L)'
;MAFRRLLGWPGTSATTDGPDRSAGAAPSLPVDTSLVTEAPRPDADGFDVVVTVAEAAFRTGAHLPLVRAARVAGARVVVVSPYDVHAGPQSTYPPVVAGDDHDVARATVAATWGGAVAAARPRLRSAVVVVQDAGILLSEDALLRLAAAVVRSDDGDQDRREAVVALPVVRTGDDVVASAGAVLVRGTAPVASLLRGHPYEDVEPLDGARVFAADEPCFAVRTAALAVPVVTVDTRTAVARLTRDSADAGGGDCVVLPLGRVYRTSVLRERRYDTHAADALTVWRDRADDTVVTTLARLGLEPGVPAADPVGAPVALREPVVRAEWLRTVDRGDRLRWSVRIAAHPGPRGDDWGDTFFARDLAAALRSLGQDVVVDHRESHVRPFSEHLDDVALTLRGLDDTPVHPTATNVLWVISHPDLVTAAELARYDLRFAAGPVWATRVTAETGLGVEPLLQATDPARFHPGPVDPAFPDLDTAFVGKTRRVFRPVVRDAFDAGVDLAVWGEGWESLLPDGVHRGVFVPNDQLPALYRSARVVLNDHWDDMARDGFVSNRLFDAAASGALVVTDPVPGVAELFHGAVRPYGSVEELRELVRLGESASEADRAARGARIGAEHAFLRRAETLLDAVRRERARR
;
A
#
# COMPACT_ATOMS: atom_id res chain seq x y z
N MET A 1 24.58 -52.89 -37.24
CA MET A 1 23.74 -53.87 -37.94
C MET A 1 22.46 -54.04 -37.12
N ALA A 2 21.37 -53.32 -37.43
CA ALA A 2 20.32 -53.71 -38.39
C ALA A 2 19.45 -54.86 -37.79
N PHE A 3 18.12 -54.78 -37.61
CA PHE A 3 17.07 -54.53 -38.60
C PHE A 3 15.67 -54.36 -37.94
N ARG A 4 14.87 -53.44 -38.51
CA ARG A 4 13.39 -53.42 -38.81
C ARG A 4 12.35 -53.83 -37.75
N ARG A 5 11.38 -52.94 -37.42
CA ARG A 5 10.15 -52.52 -38.15
C ARG A 5 9.11 -53.63 -38.33
N LEU A 6 7.91 -53.43 -37.76
CA LEU A 6 6.66 -54.02 -38.26
C LEU A 6 5.58 -52.94 -38.35
N LEU A 7 5.23 -52.66 -39.61
CA LEU A 7 4.06 -51.92 -40.07
C LEU A 7 2.83 -52.81 -39.96
N GLY A 8 1.67 -52.22 -39.69
CA GLY A 8 0.39 -52.88 -39.83
C GLY A 8 -0.75 -51.87 -39.90
N TRP A 9 -0.97 -51.30 -41.08
CA TRP A 9 -2.22 -50.62 -41.42
C TRP A 9 -2.74 -51.17 -42.75
N PRO A 10 -3.95 -51.76 -42.79
CA PRO A 10 -4.70 -51.92 -44.02
C PRO A 10 -5.64 -50.73 -44.20
N GLY A 11 -5.47 -50.01 -45.31
CA GLY A 11 -6.54 -49.16 -45.83
C GLY A 11 -7.56 -50.00 -46.58
N THR A 12 -8.84 -49.66 -46.45
CA THR A 12 -9.72 -49.52 -47.62
C THR A 12 -10.96 -48.72 -47.24
N SER A 13 -11.28 -47.82 -48.15
CA SER A 13 -12.37 -46.85 -48.20
C SER A 13 -13.76 -47.41 -47.89
N ALA A 14 -14.50 -46.68 -47.06
CA ALA A 14 -15.94 -46.55 -47.19
C ALA A 14 -16.30 -45.06 -47.10
N THR A 15 -16.61 -44.49 -48.26
CA THR A 15 -17.28 -43.20 -48.43
C THR A 15 -18.59 -43.20 -47.66
N THR A 16 -18.68 -42.36 -46.64
CA THR A 16 -19.96 -41.90 -46.09
C THR A 16 -19.91 -40.38 -46.09
N ASP A 17 -20.72 -39.79 -46.95
CA ASP A 17 -21.04 -38.37 -46.96
C ASP A 17 -21.57 -38.00 -45.57
N GLY A 18 -20.70 -37.41 -44.74
CA GLY A 18 -21.09 -36.76 -43.51
C GLY A 18 -21.68 -35.39 -43.85
N PRO A 19 -22.81 -34.99 -43.25
CA PRO A 19 -23.38 -33.68 -43.49
C PRO A 19 -22.35 -32.62 -43.05
N ASP A 20 -22.13 -31.67 -43.93
CA ASP A 20 -21.35 -30.45 -43.74
C ASP A 20 -21.51 -29.91 -42.30
N ARG A 21 -20.51 -30.16 -41.46
CA ARG A 21 -20.37 -29.50 -40.17
C ARG A 21 -19.59 -28.20 -40.36
N SER A 22 -20.05 -27.35 -41.25
CA SER A 22 -19.85 -25.90 -41.18
C SER A 22 -20.78 -25.29 -40.12
N ALA A 23 -20.80 -25.88 -38.91
CA ALA A 23 -21.28 -25.18 -37.74
C ALA A 23 -20.26 -24.07 -37.47
N GLY A 24 -20.62 -22.84 -37.86
CA GLY A 24 -19.72 -21.68 -37.97
C GLY A 24 -18.72 -21.61 -36.83
N ALA A 25 -17.46 -21.93 -37.12
CA ALA A 25 -16.36 -21.61 -36.24
C ALA A 25 -16.43 -20.09 -36.01
N ALA A 26 -16.50 -19.67 -34.74
CA ALA A 26 -16.44 -18.26 -34.40
C ALA A 26 -15.24 -17.64 -35.15
N PRO A 27 -15.41 -16.47 -35.80
CA PRO A 27 -14.34 -15.86 -36.55
C PRO A 27 -13.11 -15.75 -35.65
N SER A 28 -11.94 -16.13 -36.17
CA SER A 28 -10.66 -16.00 -35.46
C SER A 28 -9.74 -15.16 -36.33
N LEU A 29 -9.13 -14.14 -35.73
CA LEU A 29 -8.23 -13.21 -36.41
C LEU A 29 -6.79 -13.50 -35.99
N PRO A 30 -5.82 -13.38 -36.90
CA PRO A 30 -4.41 -13.54 -36.56
C PRO A 30 -3.96 -12.47 -35.56
N VAL A 31 -2.95 -12.81 -34.75
CA VAL A 31 -2.26 -11.83 -33.91
C VAL A 31 -1.71 -10.69 -34.78
N ASP A 32 -1.86 -9.46 -34.31
CA ASP A 32 -1.40 -8.27 -35.01
C ASP A 32 0.07 -7.98 -34.69
N THR A 33 0.92 -8.16 -35.69
CA THR A 33 2.36 -7.83 -35.63
C THR A 33 2.67 -6.49 -36.30
N SER A 34 1.66 -5.77 -36.81
CA SER A 34 1.84 -4.47 -37.43
C SER A 34 2.09 -3.37 -36.40
N LEU A 35 2.82 -2.33 -36.81
CA LEU A 35 3.05 -1.15 -35.99
C LEU A 35 2.43 0.09 -36.65
N VAL A 36 1.46 0.70 -35.99
CA VAL A 36 0.84 1.95 -36.43
C VAL A 36 1.73 3.13 -36.08
N THR A 37 2.22 3.83 -37.09
CA THR A 37 3.15 4.96 -36.93
C THR A 37 2.48 6.32 -37.05
N GLU A 38 1.23 6.40 -37.52
CA GLU A 38 0.47 7.66 -37.63
C GLU A 38 0.48 8.47 -36.32
N ALA A 39 0.80 9.75 -36.44
CA ALA A 39 0.80 10.66 -35.29
C ALA A 39 -0.64 10.98 -34.85
N PRO A 40 -0.90 11.07 -33.54
CA PRO A 40 -2.19 11.54 -33.05
C PRO A 40 -2.41 13.01 -33.43
N ARG A 41 -3.68 13.41 -33.54
CA ARG A 41 -4.10 14.80 -33.82
C ARG A 41 -5.01 15.28 -32.69
N PRO A 42 -4.43 15.76 -31.58
CA PRO A 42 -5.21 16.15 -30.41
C PRO A 42 -5.76 17.58 -30.52
N ASP A 43 -6.88 17.78 -29.84
CA ASP A 43 -7.45 19.08 -29.45
C ASP A 43 -6.63 19.70 -28.31
N ALA A 44 -7.00 20.92 -27.90
CA ALA A 44 -6.26 21.71 -26.93
C ALA A 44 -6.52 21.33 -25.46
N ASP A 45 -7.57 20.56 -25.17
CA ASP A 45 -8.03 20.26 -23.81
C ASP A 45 -8.48 18.80 -23.62
N GLY A 46 -8.85 18.47 -22.38
CA GLY A 46 -9.33 17.15 -21.98
C GLY A 46 -8.24 16.07 -21.89
N PHE A 47 -8.66 14.87 -21.50
CA PHE A 47 -7.80 13.68 -21.51
C PHE A 47 -8.53 12.44 -22.03
N ASP A 48 -7.78 11.58 -22.71
CA ASP A 48 -8.19 10.24 -23.13
C ASP A 48 -7.49 9.18 -22.27
N VAL A 49 -8.03 7.96 -22.27
CA VAL A 49 -7.42 6.81 -21.59
C VAL A 49 -7.24 5.65 -22.55
N VAL A 50 -6.02 5.12 -22.63
CA VAL A 50 -5.71 3.85 -23.30
C VAL A 50 -5.56 2.78 -22.23
N VAL A 51 -6.48 1.82 -22.23
CA VAL A 51 -6.42 0.64 -21.35
C VAL A 51 -5.74 -0.50 -22.09
N THR A 52 -4.47 -0.77 -21.78
CA THR A 52 -3.80 -1.99 -22.26
C THR A 52 -4.18 -3.15 -21.36
N VAL A 53 -4.31 -4.35 -21.93
CA VAL A 53 -4.74 -5.51 -21.16
C VAL A 53 -4.21 -6.80 -21.79
N ALA A 54 -3.58 -7.65 -20.99
CA ALA A 54 -3.17 -8.97 -21.45
C ALA A 54 -4.39 -9.77 -21.94
N GLU A 55 -4.27 -10.51 -23.05
CA GLU A 55 -5.38 -11.20 -23.70
C GLU A 55 -6.19 -12.06 -22.73
N ALA A 56 -5.52 -12.87 -21.90
CA ALA A 56 -6.19 -13.70 -20.90
C ALA A 56 -7.01 -12.87 -19.88
N ALA A 57 -6.51 -11.71 -19.47
CA ALA A 57 -7.19 -10.80 -18.55
C ALA A 57 -8.31 -10.01 -19.25
N PHE A 58 -8.18 -9.74 -20.55
CA PHE A 58 -9.25 -9.13 -21.34
C PHE A 58 -10.47 -10.03 -21.36
N ARG A 59 -10.28 -11.35 -21.57
CA ARG A 59 -11.36 -12.34 -21.63
C ARG A 59 -12.10 -12.52 -20.31
N THR A 60 -11.46 -12.25 -19.17
CA THR A 60 -12.12 -12.27 -17.86
C THR A 60 -12.75 -10.93 -17.49
N GLY A 61 -12.68 -9.92 -18.36
CA GLY A 61 -13.25 -8.59 -18.09
C GLY A 61 -12.44 -7.74 -17.12
N ALA A 62 -11.16 -8.05 -16.89
CA ALA A 62 -10.31 -7.34 -15.92
C ALA A 62 -10.11 -5.85 -16.22
N HIS A 63 -10.34 -5.42 -17.47
CA HIS A 63 -10.27 -4.04 -17.92
C HIS A 63 -11.51 -3.21 -17.55
N LEU A 64 -12.67 -3.84 -17.31
CA LEU A 64 -13.95 -3.16 -17.12
C LEU A 64 -13.97 -2.19 -15.91
N PRO A 65 -13.37 -2.52 -14.74
CA PRO A 65 -13.27 -1.57 -13.64
C PRO A 65 -12.48 -0.31 -14.02
N LEU A 66 -11.41 -0.44 -14.79
CA LEU A 66 -10.60 0.69 -15.26
C LEU A 66 -11.37 1.56 -16.26
N VAL A 67 -12.12 0.93 -17.17
CA VAL A 67 -12.99 1.65 -18.10
C VAL A 67 -14.01 2.50 -17.33
N ARG A 68 -14.67 1.92 -16.33
CA ARG A 68 -15.62 2.65 -15.48
C ARG A 68 -14.95 3.80 -14.74
N ALA A 69 -13.82 3.56 -14.08
CA ALA A 69 -13.07 4.59 -13.37
C ALA A 69 -12.65 5.74 -14.30
N ALA A 70 -12.18 5.42 -15.51
CA ALA A 70 -11.82 6.42 -16.51
C ALA A 70 -13.03 7.28 -16.94
N ARG A 71 -14.20 6.66 -17.14
CA ARG A 71 -15.43 7.38 -17.48
C ARG A 71 -15.93 8.26 -16.34
N VAL A 72 -15.91 7.77 -15.11
CA VAL A 72 -16.27 8.54 -13.91
C VAL A 72 -15.32 9.72 -13.72
N ALA A 73 -14.02 9.53 -13.98
CA ALA A 73 -13.03 10.61 -13.98
C ALA A 73 -13.18 11.61 -15.15
N GLY A 74 -14.08 11.37 -16.11
CA GLY A 74 -14.36 12.31 -17.20
C GLY A 74 -13.48 12.13 -18.45
N ALA A 75 -12.88 10.94 -18.65
CA ALA A 75 -12.15 10.64 -19.88
C ALA A 75 -13.07 10.76 -21.12
N ARG A 76 -12.65 11.54 -22.12
CA ARG A 76 -13.43 11.77 -23.35
C ARG A 76 -13.51 10.51 -24.19
N VAL A 77 -12.37 9.88 -24.43
CA VAL A 77 -12.28 8.59 -25.13
C VAL A 77 -11.58 7.58 -24.22
N VAL A 78 -12.15 6.38 -24.13
CA VAL A 78 -11.52 5.23 -23.50
C VAL A 78 -11.30 4.18 -24.58
N VAL A 79 -10.04 3.84 -24.85
CA VAL A 79 -9.65 2.86 -25.88
C VAL A 79 -9.05 1.64 -25.20
N VAL A 80 -9.70 0.49 -25.33
CA VAL A 80 -9.17 -0.79 -24.86
C VAL A 80 -8.34 -1.44 -25.97
N SER A 81 -7.13 -1.88 -25.64
CA SER A 81 -6.23 -2.54 -26.58
C SER A 81 -5.60 -3.80 -25.98
N PRO A 82 -6.14 -4.99 -26.30
CA PRO A 82 -5.57 -6.25 -25.84
C PRO A 82 -4.23 -6.57 -26.49
N TYR A 83 -3.34 -7.21 -25.73
CA TYR A 83 -2.06 -7.71 -26.23
C TYR A 83 -1.72 -9.10 -25.69
N ASP A 84 -0.86 -9.83 -26.39
CA ASP A 84 -0.29 -11.09 -25.92
C ASP A 84 1.21 -11.19 -26.28
N VAL A 85 2.08 -10.92 -25.30
CA VAL A 85 3.55 -11.06 -25.42
C VAL A 85 4.04 -12.51 -25.44
N HIS A 86 3.13 -13.49 -25.35
CA HIS A 86 3.40 -14.91 -25.51
C HIS A 86 2.91 -15.46 -26.85
N ALA A 87 2.26 -14.64 -27.68
CA ALA A 87 1.72 -15.06 -28.95
C ALA A 87 2.82 -15.59 -29.88
N GLY A 88 2.59 -16.75 -30.48
CA GLY A 88 3.38 -17.21 -31.62
C GLY A 88 2.92 -16.52 -32.91
N PRO A 89 3.72 -16.56 -34.00
CA PRO A 89 3.35 -15.96 -35.28
C PRO A 89 2.05 -16.51 -35.91
N GLN A 90 1.62 -17.69 -35.47
CA GLN A 90 0.40 -18.37 -35.92
C GLN A 90 -0.75 -18.28 -34.91
N SER A 91 -0.57 -17.55 -33.80
CA SER A 91 -1.64 -17.32 -32.83
C SER A 91 -2.83 -16.63 -33.49
N THR A 92 -4.02 -17.11 -33.17
CA THR A 92 -5.28 -16.50 -33.60
C THR A 92 -6.20 -16.36 -32.41
N TYR A 93 -7.00 -15.29 -32.38
CA TYR A 93 -7.89 -14.95 -31.28
C TYR A 93 -9.27 -14.57 -31.80
N PRO A 94 -10.34 -14.78 -31.02
CA PRO A 94 -11.64 -14.19 -31.31
C PRO A 94 -11.52 -12.66 -31.43
N PRO A 95 -12.27 -12.02 -32.36
CA PRO A 95 -12.29 -10.58 -32.51
C PRO A 95 -12.47 -9.85 -31.19
N VAL A 96 -11.70 -8.78 -31.03
CA VAL A 96 -11.85 -7.80 -29.98
C VAL A 96 -12.99 -6.86 -30.39
N VAL A 97 -13.98 -6.67 -29.53
CA VAL A 97 -15.20 -5.92 -29.84
C VAL A 97 -15.36 -4.78 -28.83
N ALA A 98 -15.79 -3.62 -29.32
CA ALA A 98 -16.10 -2.47 -28.47
C ALA A 98 -17.24 -2.78 -27.49
N GLY A 99 -17.23 -2.11 -26.35
CA GLY A 99 -18.35 -2.09 -25.41
C GLY A 99 -19.06 -0.76 -25.41
N ASP A 100 -20.17 -0.66 -24.68
CA ASP A 100 -20.98 0.56 -24.61
C ASP A 100 -20.18 1.77 -24.11
N ASP A 101 -19.24 1.53 -23.19
CA ASP A 101 -18.46 2.57 -22.53
C ASP A 101 -17.03 2.74 -23.08
N HIS A 102 -16.61 1.96 -24.08
CA HIS A 102 -15.24 2.03 -24.59
C HIS A 102 -15.12 1.59 -26.05
N ASP A 103 -14.20 2.25 -26.75
CA ASP A 103 -13.75 1.82 -28.05
C ASP A 103 -12.70 0.72 -27.93
N VAL A 104 -12.52 -0.06 -29.00
CA VAL A 104 -11.36 -0.93 -29.15
C VAL A 104 -10.41 -0.39 -30.21
N ALA A 105 -9.10 -0.47 -29.93
CA ALA A 105 -8.07 0.03 -30.84
C ALA A 105 -8.17 -0.67 -32.21
N ARG A 106 -8.28 -1.99 -32.20
CA ARG A 106 -8.48 -2.87 -33.37
C ARG A 106 -9.32 -4.08 -32.99
N ALA A 107 -9.81 -4.80 -34.01
CA ALA A 107 -10.46 -6.10 -33.82
C ALA A 107 -9.47 -7.23 -33.51
N THR A 108 -8.18 -7.00 -33.68
CA THR A 108 -7.08 -7.96 -33.46
C THR A 108 -6.41 -7.76 -32.10
N VAL A 109 -5.78 -8.81 -31.58
CA VAL A 109 -4.90 -8.76 -30.40
C VAL A 109 -3.49 -8.42 -30.85
N ALA A 110 -2.82 -7.45 -30.21
CA ALA A 110 -1.45 -7.07 -30.56
C ALA A 110 -0.41 -8.07 -30.03
N ALA A 111 0.64 -8.35 -30.81
CA ALA A 111 1.73 -9.26 -30.39
C ALA A 111 2.65 -8.67 -29.30
N THR A 112 2.57 -7.35 -29.07
CA THR A 112 3.39 -6.64 -28.09
C THR A 112 2.58 -5.57 -27.38
N TRP A 113 2.98 -5.19 -26.17
CA TRP A 113 2.38 -4.06 -25.47
C TRP A 113 2.56 -2.75 -26.26
N GLY A 114 3.74 -2.53 -26.86
CA GLY A 114 4.00 -1.37 -27.71
C GLY A 114 3.08 -1.32 -28.94
N GLY A 115 2.81 -2.48 -29.57
CA GLY A 115 1.85 -2.60 -30.66
C GLY A 115 0.41 -2.26 -30.24
N ALA A 116 -0.01 -2.65 -29.03
CA ALA A 116 -1.32 -2.27 -28.49
C ALA A 116 -1.44 -0.75 -28.29
N VAL A 117 -0.44 -0.10 -27.70
CA VAL A 117 -0.43 1.36 -27.57
C VAL A 117 -0.44 2.03 -28.94
N ALA A 118 0.38 1.54 -29.88
CA ALA A 118 0.46 2.07 -31.23
C ALA A 118 -0.90 2.01 -31.96
N ALA A 119 -1.61 0.89 -31.85
CA ALA A 119 -2.93 0.69 -32.44
C ALA A 119 -3.98 1.69 -31.92
N ALA A 120 -3.85 2.17 -30.69
CA ALA A 120 -4.75 3.16 -30.09
C ALA A 120 -4.46 4.62 -30.54
N ARG A 121 -3.22 4.94 -30.96
CA ARG A 121 -2.78 6.32 -31.28
C ARG A 121 -3.72 7.07 -32.24
N PRO A 122 -4.22 6.50 -33.34
CA PRO A 122 -5.09 7.23 -34.27
C PRO A 122 -6.47 7.60 -33.69
N ARG A 123 -6.89 6.98 -32.58
CA ARG A 123 -8.15 7.25 -31.89
C ARG A 123 -8.06 8.39 -30.88
N LEU A 124 -6.84 8.80 -30.51
CA LEU A 124 -6.62 9.83 -29.50
C LEU A 124 -6.97 11.23 -30.05
N ARG A 125 -7.71 12.00 -29.27
CA ARG A 125 -8.23 13.33 -29.62
C ARG A 125 -8.00 14.35 -28.52
N SER A 126 -7.79 13.95 -27.27
CA SER A 126 -7.59 14.89 -26.17
C SER A 126 -6.14 15.39 -26.05
N ALA A 127 -5.92 16.53 -25.40
CA ALA A 127 -4.59 17.10 -25.19
C ALA A 127 -3.64 16.17 -24.42
N VAL A 128 -4.19 15.40 -23.49
CA VAL A 128 -3.48 14.42 -22.67
C VAL A 128 -4.02 13.02 -22.94
N VAL A 129 -3.14 12.03 -22.86
CA VAL A 129 -3.54 10.63 -22.80
C VAL A 129 -2.91 9.96 -21.59
N VAL A 130 -3.72 9.22 -20.85
CA VAL A 130 -3.24 8.29 -19.82
C VAL A 130 -3.20 6.89 -20.42
N VAL A 131 -2.02 6.26 -20.40
CA VAL A 131 -1.88 4.84 -20.73
C VAL A 131 -1.85 4.09 -19.41
N GLN A 132 -2.79 3.16 -19.21
CA GLN A 132 -2.90 2.35 -18.00
C GLN A 132 -3.12 0.89 -18.35
N ASP A 133 -2.23 0.01 -17.88
CA ASP A 133 -2.43 -1.42 -17.99
C ASP A 133 -3.42 -1.93 -16.94
N ALA A 134 -4.27 -2.90 -17.32
CA ALA A 134 -5.18 -3.58 -16.41
C ALA A 134 -4.46 -4.35 -15.27
N GLY A 135 -3.16 -4.58 -15.41
CA GLY A 135 -2.29 -5.08 -14.35
C GLY A 135 -1.96 -4.07 -13.24
N ILE A 136 -2.38 -2.81 -13.37
CA ILE A 136 -2.12 -1.72 -12.40
C ILE A 136 -3.43 -1.09 -11.94
N LEU A 137 -3.71 -1.19 -10.65
CA LEU A 137 -4.84 -0.50 -10.00
C LEU A 137 -4.45 0.94 -9.69
N LEU A 138 -5.33 1.85 -10.08
CA LEU A 138 -5.22 3.30 -9.90
C LEU A 138 -6.60 3.79 -9.44
N SER A 139 -6.66 4.63 -8.41
CA SER A 139 -7.92 5.26 -8.00
C SER A 139 -8.34 6.36 -8.98
N GLU A 140 -9.61 6.76 -8.94
CA GLU A 140 -10.12 7.87 -9.77
C GLU A 140 -9.38 9.19 -9.49
N ASP A 141 -9.14 9.51 -8.21
CA ASP A 141 -8.33 10.67 -7.82
C ASP A 141 -6.90 10.60 -8.36
N ALA A 142 -6.25 9.44 -8.27
CA ALA A 142 -4.91 9.26 -8.80
C ALA A 142 -4.88 9.39 -10.33
N LEU A 143 -5.89 8.89 -11.04
CA LEU A 143 -6.02 9.07 -12.49
C LEU A 143 -6.12 10.55 -12.87
N LEU A 144 -6.96 11.32 -12.16
CA LEU A 144 -7.11 12.76 -12.38
C LEU A 144 -5.83 13.53 -12.11
N ARG A 145 -5.16 13.26 -10.98
CA ARG A 145 -3.89 13.90 -10.62
C ARG A 145 -2.79 13.56 -11.62
N LEU A 146 -2.75 12.32 -12.11
CA LEU A 146 -1.80 11.88 -13.13
C LEU A 146 -2.01 12.63 -14.45
N ALA A 147 -3.26 12.75 -14.91
CA ALA A 147 -3.59 13.48 -16.13
C ALA A 147 -3.31 15.00 -16.01
N ALA A 148 -3.61 15.60 -14.85
CA ALA A 148 -3.39 17.02 -14.60
C ALA A 148 -1.91 17.41 -14.59
N ALA A 149 -1.01 16.51 -14.20
CA ALA A 149 0.41 16.80 -14.06
C ALA A 149 1.16 17.10 -15.37
N VAL A 150 0.60 16.76 -16.53
CA VAL A 150 1.20 17.00 -17.85
C VAL A 150 0.55 18.15 -18.63
N VAL A 151 -0.43 18.83 -18.03
CA VAL A 151 -1.07 20.03 -18.59
C VAL A 151 -0.12 21.24 -18.44
N ARG A 152 -0.08 22.12 -19.44
CA ARG A 152 0.81 23.29 -19.42
C ARG A 152 0.43 24.21 -18.26
N SER A 153 1.41 24.62 -17.45
CA SER A 153 1.23 25.74 -16.53
C SER A 153 1.39 27.04 -17.31
N ASP A 154 0.33 27.87 -17.35
CA ASP A 154 0.42 29.25 -17.88
C ASP A 154 1.23 30.18 -16.95
N ASP A 155 1.67 29.68 -15.79
CA ASP A 155 2.57 30.39 -14.88
C ASP A 155 3.97 30.49 -15.52
N GLY A 156 4.34 31.70 -15.94
CA GLY A 156 5.56 32.05 -16.68
C GLY A 156 6.91 31.83 -15.96
N ASP A 157 7.02 30.77 -15.16
CA ASP A 157 8.27 30.31 -14.55
C ASP A 157 9.12 29.57 -15.59
N GLN A 158 10.04 30.30 -16.23
CA GLN A 158 10.90 29.81 -17.32
C GLN A 158 11.92 28.74 -16.86
N ASP A 159 12.14 28.55 -15.55
CA ASP A 159 13.11 27.59 -15.02
C ASP A 159 12.52 26.19 -14.74
N ARG A 160 11.19 26.04 -14.69
CA ARG A 160 10.54 24.72 -14.63
C ARG A 160 10.37 24.16 -16.04
N ARG A 161 11.22 23.20 -16.44
CA ARG A 161 10.92 22.36 -17.61
C ARG A 161 9.55 21.70 -17.42
N GLU A 162 8.69 21.90 -18.41
CA GLU A 162 7.31 21.45 -18.43
C GLU A 162 7.26 19.91 -18.41
N ALA A 163 6.54 19.30 -17.48
CA ALA A 163 6.36 17.84 -17.43
C ALA A 163 5.64 17.37 -18.71
N VAL A 164 6.31 16.55 -19.52
CA VAL A 164 5.73 15.99 -20.76
C VAL A 164 5.12 14.63 -20.47
N VAL A 165 5.76 13.87 -19.58
CA VAL A 165 5.31 12.57 -19.10
C VAL A 165 5.23 12.63 -17.58
N ALA A 166 4.12 12.15 -17.00
CA ALA A 166 3.99 11.93 -15.57
C ALA A 166 3.72 10.44 -15.33
N LEU A 167 4.30 9.87 -14.28
CA LEU A 167 4.11 8.49 -13.89
C LEU A 167 3.83 8.39 -12.38
N PRO A 168 2.97 7.46 -11.94
CA PRO A 168 2.82 7.20 -10.52
C PRO A 168 4.00 6.37 -9.99
N VAL A 169 4.21 6.42 -8.67
CA VAL A 169 4.94 5.35 -7.98
C VAL A 169 4.06 4.11 -7.91
N VAL A 170 4.52 2.99 -8.46
CA VAL A 170 3.79 1.72 -8.42
C VAL A 170 4.35 0.85 -7.31
N ARG A 171 3.47 0.18 -6.57
CA ARG A 171 3.77 -0.71 -5.43
C ARG A 171 3.45 -2.18 -5.76
N THR A 172 4.12 -3.10 -5.09
CA THR A 172 3.79 -4.53 -5.13
C THR A 172 2.61 -4.84 -4.19
N GLY A 173 2.08 -6.07 -4.27
CA GLY A 173 1.08 -6.55 -3.30
C GLY A 173 1.59 -6.60 -1.85
N ASP A 174 2.92 -6.60 -1.67
CA ASP A 174 3.59 -6.59 -0.36
C ASP A 174 3.86 -5.15 0.13
N ASP A 175 3.21 -4.15 -0.46
CA ASP A 175 3.27 -2.74 -0.04
C ASP A 175 4.61 -2.00 -0.22
N VAL A 176 5.60 -2.65 -0.81
CA VAL A 176 6.87 -2.01 -1.18
C VAL A 176 6.79 -1.42 -2.58
N VAL A 177 7.61 -0.41 -2.86
CA VAL A 177 7.76 0.21 -4.17
C VAL A 177 8.20 -0.84 -5.19
N ALA A 178 7.39 -1.07 -6.22
CA ALA A 178 7.78 -1.83 -7.40
C ALA A 178 8.69 -0.96 -8.29
N SER A 179 8.28 0.30 -8.51
CA SER A 179 9.09 1.31 -9.19
C SER A 179 8.61 2.73 -8.92
N ALA A 180 9.56 3.65 -8.73
CA ALA A 180 9.38 5.10 -8.77
C ALA A 180 9.87 5.72 -10.09
N GLY A 181 10.05 4.91 -11.14
CA GLY A 181 10.57 5.32 -12.44
C GLY A 181 11.79 4.51 -12.86
N ALA A 182 12.19 4.69 -14.12
CA ALA A 182 13.34 4.03 -14.70
C ALA A 182 14.65 4.73 -14.32
N VAL A 183 15.72 3.95 -14.19
CA VAL A 183 17.11 4.41 -14.12
C VAL A 183 17.92 3.78 -15.24
N LEU A 184 18.60 4.61 -16.04
CA LEU A 184 19.52 4.11 -17.07
C LEU A 184 20.90 3.85 -16.44
N VAL A 185 21.11 2.61 -16.01
CA VAL A 185 22.41 2.19 -15.41
C VAL A 185 23.53 2.18 -16.45
N ARG A 186 23.21 1.79 -17.70
CA ARG A 186 24.14 1.77 -18.84
C ARG A 186 23.37 1.93 -20.13
N GLY A 187 23.89 2.72 -21.06
CA GLY A 187 23.24 3.09 -22.31
C GLY A 187 22.69 1.94 -23.18
N THR A 188 23.31 0.76 -23.18
CA THR A 188 22.83 -0.41 -23.95
C THR A 188 22.25 -1.52 -23.08
N ALA A 189 22.06 -1.26 -21.79
CA ALA A 189 21.46 -2.21 -20.87
C ALA A 189 20.00 -1.83 -20.62
N PRO A 190 19.16 -2.80 -20.23
CA PRO A 190 17.82 -2.48 -19.78
C PRO A 190 17.83 -1.54 -18.56
N VAL A 191 16.77 -0.76 -18.36
CA VAL A 191 16.65 0.16 -17.22
C VAL A 191 16.42 -0.58 -15.90
N ALA A 192 16.90 -0.04 -14.78
CA ALA A 192 16.54 -0.48 -13.44
C ALA A 192 15.29 0.26 -12.92
N SER A 193 14.61 -0.30 -11.93
CA SER A 193 13.49 0.36 -11.24
C SER A 193 14.01 1.17 -10.06
N LEU A 194 13.75 2.47 -10.04
CA LEU A 194 14.14 3.40 -8.97
C LEU A 194 13.43 3.03 -7.67
N LEU A 195 14.18 2.96 -6.56
CA LEU A 195 13.68 2.67 -5.21
C LEU A 195 12.88 1.37 -5.09
N ARG A 196 13.15 0.39 -5.97
CA ARG A 196 12.53 -0.93 -5.86
C ARG A 196 12.76 -1.53 -4.46
N GLY A 197 11.70 -2.01 -3.84
CA GLY A 197 11.71 -2.65 -2.53
C GLY A 197 11.73 -1.68 -1.35
N HIS A 198 11.77 -0.37 -1.58
CA HIS A 198 11.64 0.63 -0.54
C HIS A 198 10.19 0.74 -0.03
N PRO A 199 9.98 1.17 1.22
CA PRO A 199 8.66 1.55 1.73
C PRO A 199 8.12 2.80 1.01
N TYR A 200 6.82 3.04 1.08
CA TYR A 200 6.18 4.15 0.37
C TYR A 200 6.59 5.53 0.92
N GLU A 201 6.90 5.63 2.20
CA GLU A 201 7.36 6.87 2.83
C GLU A 201 8.66 7.40 2.22
N ASP A 202 9.47 6.54 1.59
CA ASP A 202 10.69 6.96 0.89
C ASP A 202 10.40 7.70 -0.43
N VAL A 203 9.19 7.60 -0.98
CA VAL A 203 8.84 8.23 -2.26
C VAL A 203 7.96 9.48 -2.10
N GLU A 204 7.41 9.74 -0.92
CA GLU A 204 6.58 10.94 -0.67
C GLU A 204 7.33 12.24 -0.99
N PRO A 205 8.62 12.42 -0.65
CA PRO A 205 9.37 13.62 -1.00
C PRO A 205 9.71 13.74 -2.50
N LEU A 206 9.38 12.73 -3.31
CA LEU A 206 9.68 12.69 -4.75
C LEU A 206 8.56 13.28 -5.61
N ASP A 207 7.55 13.93 -5.02
CA ASP A 207 6.49 14.56 -5.81
C ASP A 207 7.08 15.57 -6.84
N GLY A 208 6.76 15.32 -8.11
CA GLY A 208 7.27 16.08 -9.26
C GLY A 208 8.77 15.93 -9.50
N ALA A 209 9.45 14.93 -8.90
CA ALA A 209 10.86 14.68 -9.16
C ALA A 209 11.09 14.18 -10.59
N ARG A 210 12.18 14.62 -11.20
CA ARG A 210 12.55 14.21 -12.56
C ARG A 210 13.14 12.81 -12.54
N VAL A 211 12.68 11.94 -13.41
CA VAL A 211 13.23 10.59 -13.59
C VAL A 211 13.61 10.38 -15.05
N PHE A 212 14.40 9.34 -15.33
CA PHE A 212 14.83 9.08 -16.70
C PHE A 212 13.62 8.78 -17.58
N ALA A 213 12.81 7.79 -17.21
CA ALA A 213 11.62 7.34 -17.93
C ALA A 213 10.63 6.67 -16.96
N ALA A 214 9.49 6.20 -17.46
CA ALA A 214 8.70 5.20 -16.74
C ALA A 214 9.18 3.78 -17.11
N ASP A 215 8.96 2.81 -16.25
CA ASP A 215 9.26 1.38 -16.50
C ASP A 215 8.08 0.47 -16.11
N GLU A 216 6.96 1.09 -15.73
CA GLU A 216 5.67 0.48 -15.44
C GLU A 216 4.62 1.03 -16.44
N PRO A 217 3.73 0.20 -17.00
CA PRO A 217 2.77 0.61 -18.02
C PRO A 217 1.58 1.41 -17.44
N CYS A 218 1.88 2.47 -16.71
CA CYS A 218 0.94 3.45 -16.17
C CYS A 218 1.60 4.84 -16.20
N PHE A 219 1.14 5.72 -17.08
CA PHE A 219 1.67 7.09 -17.20
C PHE A 219 0.70 8.00 -17.96
N ALA A 220 0.75 9.31 -17.68
CA ALA A 220 0.15 10.34 -18.52
C ALA A 220 1.22 10.96 -19.43
N VAL A 221 0.80 11.38 -20.62
CA VAL A 221 1.68 12.07 -21.57
C VAL A 221 0.88 13.05 -22.41
N ARG A 222 1.51 14.14 -22.84
CA ARG A 222 0.92 15.02 -23.85
C ARG A 222 0.71 14.25 -25.14
N THR A 223 -0.52 14.18 -25.61
CA THR A 223 -0.89 13.38 -26.78
C THR A 223 -0.07 13.77 -28.01
N ALA A 224 0.19 15.07 -28.21
CA ALA A 224 0.98 15.56 -29.34
C ALA A 224 2.46 15.12 -29.30
N ALA A 225 2.98 14.80 -28.11
CA ALA A 225 4.35 14.34 -27.91
C ALA A 225 4.46 12.80 -27.84
N LEU A 226 3.34 12.06 -27.87
CA LEU A 226 3.35 10.59 -27.77
C LEU A 226 4.12 9.96 -28.96
N ALA A 227 5.32 9.47 -28.66
CA ALA A 227 6.22 8.87 -29.62
C ALA A 227 5.67 7.55 -30.20
N VAL A 228 6.35 7.02 -31.22
CA VAL A 228 6.04 5.70 -31.78
C VAL A 228 6.61 4.62 -30.85
N PRO A 229 5.79 3.69 -30.33
CA PRO A 229 6.29 2.61 -29.48
C PRO A 229 7.25 1.67 -30.23
N VAL A 230 8.17 1.05 -29.50
CA VAL A 230 9.06 0.00 -30.04
C VAL A 230 8.37 -1.37 -30.01
N VAL A 231 8.66 -2.22 -30.99
CA VAL A 231 8.04 -3.55 -31.15
C VAL A 231 8.87 -4.60 -30.41
N THR A 232 8.66 -4.75 -29.10
CA THR A 232 9.35 -5.76 -28.28
C THR A 232 8.37 -6.48 -27.36
N VAL A 233 8.65 -7.75 -27.07
CA VAL A 233 7.92 -8.50 -26.03
C VAL A 233 8.39 -8.15 -24.61
N ASP A 234 9.47 -7.39 -24.44
CA ASP A 234 9.87 -6.79 -23.16
C ASP A 234 9.09 -5.51 -22.89
N THR A 235 7.93 -5.66 -22.23
CA THR A 235 7.05 -4.53 -21.86
C THR A 235 7.79 -3.42 -21.13
N ARG A 236 8.73 -3.74 -20.23
CA ARG A 236 9.47 -2.71 -19.48
C ARG A 236 10.30 -1.85 -20.43
N THR A 237 11.02 -2.48 -21.35
CA THR A 237 11.80 -1.76 -22.37
C THR A 237 10.87 -0.95 -23.28
N ALA A 238 9.71 -1.48 -23.67
CA ALA A 238 8.73 -0.76 -24.45
C ALA A 238 8.22 0.51 -23.76
N VAL A 239 7.88 0.44 -22.46
CA VAL A 239 7.43 1.57 -21.65
C VAL A 239 8.55 2.62 -21.50
N ALA A 240 9.77 2.19 -21.15
CA ALA A 240 10.89 3.10 -20.93
C ALA A 240 11.30 3.85 -22.20
N ARG A 241 11.34 3.14 -23.33
CA ARG A 241 11.56 3.76 -24.64
C ARG A 241 10.46 4.75 -24.97
N LEU A 242 9.20 4.33 -24.89
CA LEU A 242 8.06 5.17 -25.27
C LEU A 242 8.00 6.46 -24.44
N THR A 243 8.15 6.36 -23.11
CA THR A 243 8.06 7.52 -22.23
C THR A 243 9.25 8.46 -22.38
N ARG A 244 10.48 7.94 -22.48
CA ARG A 244 11.66 8.78 -22.74
C ARG A 244 11.60 9.47 -24.10
N ASP A 245 11.26 8.73 -25.14
CA ASP A 245 11.17 9.26 -26.50
C ASP A 245 10.04 10.30 -26.60
N SER A 246 8.94 10.11 -25.87
CA SER A 246 7.85 11.10 -25.82
C SER A 246 8.27 12.38 -25.09
N ALA A 247 8.97 12.26 -23.97
CA ALA A 247 9.50 13.41 -23.25
C ALA A 247 10.55 14.18 -24.08
N ASP A 248 11.42 13.48 -24.82
CA ASP A 248 12.36 14.10 -25.75
C ASP A 248 11.65 14.80 -26.92
N ALA A 249 10.63 14.17 -27.51
CA ALA A 249 9.83 14.75 -28.58
C ALA A 249 9.06 16.01 -28.14
N GLY A 250 8.60 16.05 -26.89
CA GLY A 250 7.97 17.22 -26.27
C GLY A 250 8.94 18.26 -25.72
N GLY A 251 10.26 18.02 -25.78
CA GLY A 251 11.27 18.93 -25.25
C GLY A 251 11.25 19.10 -23.72
N GLY A 252 10.80 18.08 -22.97
CA GLY A 252 10.63 18.16 -21.53
C GLY A 252 11.02 16.88 -20.78
N ASP A 253 10.47 16.72 -19.59
CA ASP A 253 10.90 15.69 -18.64
C ASP A 253 9.81 14.67 -18.33
N CYS A 254 10.27 13.52 -17.82
CA CYS A 254 9.44 12.53 -17.13
C CYS A 254 9.46 12.89 -15.64
N VAL A 255 8.30 12.98 -15.00
CA VAL A 255 8.18 13.26 -13.57
C VAL A 255 7.43 12.16 -12.85
N VAL A 256 7.84 11.83 -11.62
CA VAL A 256 7.18 10.85 -10.76
C VAL A 256 6.24 11.52 -9.77
N LEU A 257 5.11 10.86 -9.50
CA LEU A 257 4.08 11.31 -8.57
C LEU A 257 3.76 10.21 -7.55
N PRO A 258 3.93 10.46 -6.23
CA PRO A 258 3.48 9.57 -5.17
C PRO A 258 1.96 9.72 -4.99
N LEU A 259 1.18 8.97 -5.79
CA LEU A 259 -0.30 9.04 -5.82
C LEU A 259 -0.99 8.07 -4.85
N GLY A 260 -0.30 7.68 -3.78
CA GLY A 260 -0.82 6.77 -2.77
C GLY A 260 -0.93 5.34 -3.28
N ARG A 261 -2.16 4.91 -3.56
CA ARG A 261 -2.51 3.50 -3.82
C ARG A 261 -2.46 3.19 -5.30
N VAL A 262 -1.25 2.98 -5.80
CA VAL A 262 -1.04 2.46 -7.15
C VAL A 262 -0.37 1.11 -7.03
N TYR A 263 -1.12 0.04 -7.27
CA TYR A 263 -0.68 -1.33 -7.00
C TYR A 263 -0.68 -2.18 -8.24
N ARG A 264 0.35 -3.01 -8.37
CA ARG A 264 0.38 -4.07 -9.36
C ARG A 264 -0.46 -5.26 -8.88
N THR A 265 -1.32 -5.78 -9.75
CA THR A 265 -2.21 -6.93 -9.44
C THR A 265 -1.58 -8.29 -9.73
N SER A 266 -0.54 -8.33 -10.56
CA SER A 266 0.18 -9.55 -10.91
C SER A 266 1.65 -9.44 -10.52
N VAL A 267 2.29 -10.55 -10.15
CA VAL A 267 3.76 -10.55 -9.94
C VAL A 267 4.46 -10.15 -11.25
N LEU A 268 5.48 -9.28 -11.16
CA LEU A 268 6.36 -8.96 -12.28
C LEU A 268 6.93 -10.28 -12.83
N ARG A 269 6.53 -10.66 -14.04
CA ARG A 269 7.11 -11.83 -14.72
C ARG A 269 8.47 -11.47 -15.31
N GLU A 270 9.34 -12.47 -15.42
CA GLU A 270 10.72 -12.37 -15.90
C GLU A 270 10.84 -11.57 -17.21
N ARG A 271 11.95 -10.82 -17.34
CA ARG A 271 12.26 -10.03 -18.54
C ARG A 271 12.24 -10.91 -19.78
N ARG A 272 11.50 -10.48 -20.80
CA ARG A 272 11.44 -11.12 -22.12
C ARG A 272 12.39 -10.40 -23.08
N TYR A 273 13.65 -10.29 -22.70
CA TYR A 273 14.63 -9.53 -23.48
C TYR A 273 14.85 -10.17 -24.86
N ASP A 274 14.25 -9.58 -25.89
CA ASP A 274 14.34 -10.03 -27.29
C ASP A 274 15.31 -9.16 -28.10
N THR A 275 15.55 -9.54 -29.36
CA THR A 275 16.42 -8.79 -30.27
C THR A 275 15.92 -7.35 -30.49
N HIS A 276 14.61 -7.15 -30.53
CA HIS A 276 14.03 -5.81 -30.70
C HIS A 276 14.27 -4.90 -29.49
N ALA A 277 14.23 -5.43 -28.26
CA ALA A 277 14.64 -4.70 -27.07
C ALA A 277 16.12 -4.31 -27.15
N ALA A 278 16.99 -5.25 -27.53
CA ALA A 278 18.41 -4.99 -27.74
C ALA A 278 18.65 -3.86 -28.74
N ASP A 279 18.01 -3.91 -29.90
CA ASP A 279 18.13 -2.89 -30.94
C ASP A 279 17.59 -1.54 -30.46
N ALA A 280 16.44 -1.52 -29.79
CA ALA A 280 15.81 -0.30 -29.28
C ALA A 280 16.70 0.43 -28.25
N LEU A 281 17.45 -0.30 -27.43
CA LEU A 281 18.34 0.28 -26.44
C LEU A 281 19.64 0.84 -27.05
N THR A 282 20.00 0.48 -28.28
CA THR A 282 21.22 1.03 -28.92
C THR A 282 21.17 2.55 -29.08
N VAL A 283 19.98 3.15 -29.15
CA VAL A 283 19.74 4.59 -29.20
C VAL A 283 20.25 5.31 -27.95
N TRP A 284 20.34 4.61 -26.81
CA TRP A 284 20.85 5.16 -25.55
C TRP A 284 22.33 4.88 -25.33
N ARG A 285 23.06 4.29 -26.29
CA ARG A 285 24.47 3.88 -26.12
C ARG A 285 25.36 4.92 -25.45
N ASP A 286 25.24 6.18 -25.90
CA ASP A 286 26.04 7.31 -25.43
C ASP A 286 25.26 8.23 -24.48
N ARG A 287 24.09 7.79 -23.99
CA ARG A 287 23.24 8.54 -23.07
C ARG A 287 23.64 8.26 -21.62
N ALA A 288 23.70 9.31 -20.83
CA ALA A 288 23.82 9.26 -19.39
C ALA A 288 22.48 9.58 -18.70
N ASP A 289 22.36 9.18 -17.44
CA ASP A 289 21.23 9.48 -16.58
C ASP A 289 21.70 10.16 -15.29
N ASP A 290 21.56 11.49 -15.28
CA ASP A 290 21.87 12.31 -14.11
C ASP A 290 20.65 12.46 -13.17
N THR A 291 19.49 11.95 -13.57
CA THR A 291 18.24 12.12 -12.81
C THR A 291 18.25 11.26 -11.54
N VAL A 292 18.90 10.09 -11.57
CA VAL A 292 19.00 9.21 -10.40
C VAL A 292 19.75 9.88 -9.24
N VAL A 293 20.85 10.58 -9.53
CA VAL A 293 21.66 11.27 -8.52
C VAL A 293 20.86 12.41 -7.90
N THR A 294 20.24 13.23 -8.73
CA THR A 294 19.45 14.38 -8.26
C THR A 294 18.18 13.96 -7.53
N THR A 295 17.55 12.86 -7.92
CA THR A 295 16.35 12.32 -7.26
C THR A 295 16.66 11.70 -5.91
N LEU A 296 17.67 10.84 -5.83
CA LEU A 296 18.09 10.25 -4.54
C LEU A 296 18.61 11.30 -3.56
N ALA A 297 19.28 12.34 -4.05
CA ALA A 297 19.75 13.44 -3.19
C ALA A 297 18.61 14.17 -2.47
N ARG A 298 17.38 14.21 -3.03
CA ARG A 298 16.19 14.75 -2.33
C ARG A 298 15.84 13.96 -1.06
N LEU A 299 16.25 12.71 -0.99
CA LEU A 299 16.06 11.80 0.14
C LEU A 299 17.27 11.76 1.08
N GLY A 300 18.33 12.53 0.80
CA GLY A 300 19.62 12.38 1.46
C GLY A 300 20.32 11.06 1.11
N LEU A 301 19.99 10.47 -0.05
CA LEU A 301 20.56 9.23 -0.55
C LEU A 301 21.45 9.49 -1.77
N GLU A 302 22.34 8.55 -2.06
CA GLU A 302 23.12 8.46 -3.29
C GLU A 302 22.94 7.07 -3.92
N PRO A 303 23.13 6.94 -5.25
CA PRO A 303 23.28 5.63 -5.85
C PRO A 303 24.49 4.95 -5.20
N GLY A 304 24.27 3.79 -4.58
CA GLY A 304 25.34 2.98 -4.02
C GLY A 304 26.35 2.64 -5.09
N VAL A 305 27.64 2.55 -4.69
CA VAL A 305 28.68 2.04 -5.59
C VAL A 305 28.19 0.70 -6.11
N PRO A 306 28.13 0.50 -7.44
CA PRO A 306 27.58 -0.72 -7.97
C PRO A 306 28.33 -1.91 -7.37
N ALA A 307 27.65 -2.72 -6.56
CA ALA A 307 27.72 -4.15 -6.74
C ALA A 307 26.85 -4.48 -7.95
N ALA A 308 27.16 -3.88 -9.11
CA ALA A 308 27.00 -4.64 -10.32
C ALA A 308 27.95 -5.81 -10.10
N ASP A 309 27.44 -6.90 -9.55
CA ASP A 309 28.03 -8.22 -9.70
C ASP A 309 28.52 -8.21 -11.15
N PRO A 310 29.84 -8.21 -11.42
CA PRO A 310 30.37 -7.83 -12.72
C PRO A 310 29.63 -8.67 -13.72
N VAL A 311 28.75 -8.03 -14.51
CA VAL A 311 27.74 -8.76 -15.24
C VAL A 311 28.48 -9.45 -16.37
N GLY A 312 28.94 -10.66 -16.10
CA GLY A 312 29.49 -11.56 -17.09
C GLY A 312 28.45 -11.66 -18.19
N ALA A 313 28.89 -11.40 -19.42
CA ALA A 313 27.99 -11.51 -20.56
C ALA A 313 27.35 -12.92 -20.60
N PRO A 314 26.06 -13.03 -20.97
CA PRO A 314 25.21 -11.95 -21.46
C PRO A 314 24.52 -11.13 -20.35
N VAL A 315 24.63 -9.79 -20.47
CA VAL A 315 24.01 -8.76 -19.60
C VAL A 315 22.48 -8.82 -19.55
N ALA A 316 21.87 -9.52 -20.51
CA ALA A 316 20.43 -9.59 -20.72
C ALA A 316 19.62 -10.36 -19.66
N LEU A 317 20.26 -11.24 -18.87
CA LEU A 317 19.53 -12.19 -18.00
C LEU A 317 19.38 -11.74 -16.54
N ARG A 318 20.15 -10.73 -16.08
CA ARG A 318 20.02 -10.19 -14.73
C ARG A 318 19.43 -8.79 -14.79
N GLU A 319 18.33 -8.59 -14.08
CA GLU A 319 17.74 -7.28 -13.92
C GLU A 319 18.72 -6.36 -13.17
N PRO A 320 19.06 -5.18 -13.72
CA PRO A 320 19.91 -4.24 -13.01
C PRO A 320 19.17 -3.71 -11.78
N VAL A 321 19.91 -3.59 -10.68
CA VAL A 321 19.41 -3.07 -9.41
C VAL A 321 20.22 -1.84 -9.05
N VAL A 322 19.54 -0.75 -8.70
CA VAL A 322 20.15 0.45 -8.14
C VAL A 322 19.88 0.42 -6.66
N ARG A 323 20.92 0.12 -5.87
CA ARG A 323 20.84 0.18 -4.41
C ARG A 323 21.02 1.64 -3.99
N ALA A 324 20.19 2.13 -3.09
CA ALA A 324 20.36 3.43 -2.48
C ALA A 324 21.21 3.32 -1.21
N GLU A 325 22.11 4.27 -1.01
CA GLU A 325 22.95 4.39 0.18
C GLU A 325 22.79 5.80 0.77
N TRP A 326 23.06 5.96 2.06
CA TRP A 326 23.09 7.29 2.66
C TRP A 326 24.17 8.16 2.01
N LEU A 327 23.80 9.39 1.63
CA LEU A 327 24.71 10.37 1.05
C LEU A 327 25.84 10.62 2.06
N ARG A 328 27.09 10.31 1.69
CA ARG A 328 28.24 10.34 2.61
C ARG A 328 28.53 11.72 3.22
N THR A 329 28.04 12.77 2.58
CA THR A 329 28.22 14.16 3.00
C THR A 329 27.15 14.63 3.99
N VAL A 330 26.11 13.82 4.24
CA VAL A 330 25.05 14.16 5.21
C VAL A 330 25.44 13.61 6.58
N ASP A 331 25.78 14.51 7.50
CA ASP A 331 25.80 14.17 8.92
C ASP A 331 24.34 13.99 9.39
N ARG A 332 23.98 12.77 9.75
CA ARG A 332 22.65 12.45 10.28
C ARG A 332 22.55 12.70 11.78
N GLY A 333 23.66 12.96 12.48
CA GLY A 333 23.67 13.22 13.92
C GLY A 333 22.86 12.18 14.72
N ASP A 334 21.94 12.66 15.55
CA ASP A 334 21.03 11.84 16.37
C ASP A 334 19.73 11.41 15.65
N ARG A 335 19.63 11.63 14.33
CA ARG A 335 18.46 11.23 13.53
C ARG A 335 18.63 9.79 13.07
N LEU A 336 17.88 8.90 13.72
CA LEU A 336 17.81 7.48 13.36
C LEU A 336 16.66 7.25 12.37
N ARG A 337 16.81 6.25 11.52
CA ARG A 337 15.71 5.70 10.72
C ARG A 337 15.07 4.50 11.42
N TRP A 338 13.76 4.56 11.63
CA TRP A 338 12.97 3.54 12.30
C TRP A 338 12.07 2.81 11.31
N SER A 339 12.15 1.48 11.26
CA SER A 339 11.05 0.66 10.74
C SER A 339 10.12 0.25 11.88
N VAL A 340 8.85 0.65 11.78
CA VAL A 340 7.78 0.23 12.70
C VAL A 340 7.00 -0.91 12.03
N ARG A 341 7.10 -2.11 12.59
CA ARG A 341 6.54 -3.34 12.03
C ARG A 341 5.23 -3.71 12.72
N ILE A 342 4.18 -3.90 11.94
CA ILE A 342 2.83 -4.22 12.41
C ILE A 342 2.28 -5.52 11.81
N ALA A 343 1.30 -6.12 12.48
CA ALA A 343 0.64 -7.36 12.02
C ALA A 343 -0.45 -7.12 10.96
N ALA A 344 -0.84 -5.85 10.73
CA ALA A 344 -1.82 -5.51 9.71
C ALA A 344 -1.31 -5.87 8.30
N HIS A 345 -2.23 -6.41 7.49
CA HIS A 345 -1.99 -6.65 6.07
C HIS A 345 -1.95 -5.32 5.29
N PRO A 346 -1.24 -5.26 4.16
CA PRO A 346 -1.23 -4.07 3.33
C PRO A 346 -2.53 -3.89 2.56
N GLY A 347 -2.78 -2.64 2.20
CA GLY A 347 -3.96 -2.23 1.43
C GLY A 347 -5.29 -2.42 2.18
N PRO A 348 -6.42 -2.44 1.45
CA PRO A 348 -7.78 -2.44 2.02
C PRO A 348 -8.06 -3.48 3.11
N ARG A 349 -7.29 -4.58 3.14
CA ARG A 349 -7.47 -5.68 4.10
C ARG A 349 -6.99 -5.34 5.52
N GLY A 350 -6.04 -4.41 5.66
CA GLY A 350 -5.49 -4.02 6.97
C GLY A 350 -5.71 -2.54 7.33
N ASP A 351 -6.26 -1.73 6.44
CA ASP A 351 -6.46 -0.30 6.71
C ASP A 351 -7.38 0.01 7.88
N ASP A 352 -8.33 -0.88 8.15
CA ASP A 352 -9.27 -0.79 9.26
C ASP A 352 -8.73 -1.40 10.56
N TRP A 353 -7.51 -1.96 10.55
CA TRP A 353 -6.90 -2.54 11.74
C TRP A 353 -6.37 -1.46 12.67
N GLY A 354 -6.57 -1.64 13.98
CA GLY A 354 -6.06 -0.74 15.01
C GLY A 354 -4.54 -0.52 14.93
N ASP A 355 -3.79 -1.58 14.59
CA ASP A 355 -2.33 -1.56 14.43
C ASP A 355 -1.88 -0.48 13.42
N THR A 356 -2.65 -0.30 12.33
CA THR A 356 -2.37 0.68 11.29
C THR A 356 -2.43 2.12 11.82
N PHE A 357 -3.45 2.43 12.62
CA PHE A 357 -3.59 3.75 13.25
C PHE A 357 -2.55 3.95 14.36
N PHE A 358 -2.33 2.92 15.19
CA PHE A 358 -1.34 2.94 16.26
C PHE A 358 0.07 3.22 15.73
N ALA A 359 0.49 2.54 14.66
CA ALA A 359 1.80 2.76 14.05
C ALA A 359 1.92 4.14 13.41
N ARG A 360 0.85 4.67 12.80
CA ARG A 360 0.86 6.04 12.23
C ARG A 360 1.02 7.10 13.31
N ASP A 361 0.30 6.99 14.43
CA ASP A 361 0.38 7.95 15.53
C ASP A 361 1.76 7.86 16.23
N LEU A 362 2.31 6.65 16.40
CA LEU A 362 3.68 6.47 16.89
C LEU A 362 4.73 7.03 15.92
N ALA A 363 4.56 6.81 14.61
CA ALA A 363 5.45 7.33 13.59
C ALA A 363 5.43 8.86 13.57
N ALA A 364 4.25 9.48 13.67
CA ALA A 364 4.13 10.93 13.79
C ALA A 364 4.84 11.46 15.05
N ALA A 365 4.69 10.78 16.19
CA ALA A 365 5.39 11.13 17.43
C ALA A 365 6.93 11.04 17.28
N LEU A 366 7.46 9.95 16.73
CA LEU A 366 8.90 9.80 16.47
C LEU A 366 9.43 10.85 15.49
N ARG A 367 8.67 11.16 14.42
CA ARG A 367 9.01 12.23 13.46
C ARG A 367 9.05 13.61 14.13
N SER A 368 8.16 13.88 15.07
CA SER A 368 8.18 15.14 15.85
C SER A 368 9.44 15.29 16.72
N LEU A 369 10.10 14.17 17.05
CA LEU A 369 11.41 14.11 17.73
C LEU A 369 12.59 14.12 16.74
N GLY A 370 12.35 14.46 15.46
CA GLY A 370 13.36 14.56 14.41
C GLY A 370 13.85 13.23 13.85
N GLN A 371 13.10 12.13 14.05
CA GLN A 371 13.46 10.80 13.52
C GLN A 371 12.86 10.56 12.13
N ASP A 372 13.51 9.74 11.30
CA ASP A 372 12.93 9.25 10.06
C ASP A 372 12.17 7.95 10.37
N VAL A 373 10.96 7.75 9.85
CA VAL A 373 10.12 6.59 10.21
C VAL A 373 9.41 6.05 8.98
N VAL A 374 9.40 4.72 8.85
CA VAL A 374 8.64 3.96 7.85
C VAL A 374 7.78 2.91 8.55
N VAL A 375 6.62 2.58 7.99
CA VAL A 375 5.72 1.56 8.55
C VAL A 375 5.71 0.32 7.65
N ASP A 376 6.09 -0.81 8.22
CA ASP A 376 6.07 -2.10 7.55
C ASP A 376 4.83 -2.89 7.93
N HIS A 377 3.98 -3.14 6.94
CA HIS A 377 2.91 -4.13 7.03
C HIS A 377 3.48 -5.55 7.06
N ARG A 378 2.65 -6.52 7.46
CA ARG A 378 3.01 -7.93 7.66
C ARG A 378 3.84 -8.54 6.52
N GLU A 379 3.47 -8.29 5.28
CA GLU A 379 4.13 -8.82 4.08
C GLU A 379 5.47 -8.11 3.76
N SER A 380 5.75 -6.96 4.39
CA SER A 380 6.93 -6.11 4.18
C SER A 380 7.92 -6.09 5.34
N HIS A 381 7.78 -6.98 6.33
CA HIS A 381 8.70 -7.06 7.48
C HIS A 381 10.16 -7.30 7.10
N VAL A 382 10.40 -7.83 5.89
CA VAL A 382 11.73 -8.03 5.31
C VAL A 382 11.79 -7.28 3.97
N ARG A 383 12.70 -6.31 3.85
CA ARG A 383 12.89 -5.50 2.64
C ARG A 383 14.34 -5.57 2.17
N PRO A 384 14.74 -6.63 1.44
CA PRO A 384 16.16 -6.88 1.11
C PRO A 384 16.86 -5.76 0.34
N PHE A 385 16.09 -4.88 -0.31
CA PHE A 385 16.62 -3.77 -1.11
C PHE A 385 16.82 -2.47 -0.32
N SER A 386 16.24 -2.33 0.87
CA SER A 386 16.22 -1.06 1.61
C SER A 386 16.41 -1.17 3.12
N GLU A 387 16.24 -2.36 3.72
CA GLU A 387 16.27 -2.52 5.18
C GLU A 387 17.63 -2.16 5.80
N HIS A 388 18.71 -2.25 5.02
CA HIS A 388 20.05 -1.79 5.44
C HIS A 388 20.13 -0.30 5.78
N LEU A 389 19.14 0.50 5.37
CA LEU A 389 19.06 1.92 5.71
C LEU A 389 18.51 2.15 7.12
N ASP A 390 17.83 1.17 7.72
CA ASP A 390 17.18 1.29 9.01
C ASP A 390 18.17 1.13 10.16
N ASP A 391 18.14 2.09 11.08
CA ASP A 391 18.93 2.08 12.31
C ASP A 391 18.26 1.29 13.44
N VAL A 392 16.92 1.26 13.42
CA VAL A 392 16.07 0.68 14.46
C VAL A 392 14.92 -0.09 13.82
N ALA A 393 14.69 -1.31 14.28
CA ALA A 393 13.52 -2.11 13.91
C ALA A 393 12.63 -2.31 15.14
N LEU A 394 11.53 -1.56 15.21
CA LEU A 394 10.54 -1.66 16.27
C LEU A 394 9.39 -2.57 15.84
N THR A 395 9.26 -3.71 16.53
CA THR A 395 8.14 -4.63 16.33
C THR A 395 7.03 -4.33 17.32
N LEU A 396 5.89 -3.85 16.81
CA LEU A 396 4.65 -3.76 17.57
C LEU A 396 4.00 -5.15 17.58
N ARG A 397 4.32 -5.92 18.61
CA ARG A 397 3.99 -7.34 18.68
C ARG A 397 2.53 -7.53 19.08
N GLY A 398 1.73 -7.78 18.04
CA GLY A 398 0.33 -8.18 18.09
C GLY A 398 0.17 -9.69 17.97
N LEU A 399 -0.34 -10.17 16.84
CA LEU A 399 -0.56 -11.61 16.55
C LEU A 399 0.68 -12.34 16.01
N ASP A 400 1.51 -11.65 15.23
CA ASP A 400 2.55 -12.30 14.44
C ASP A 400 3.94 -12.26 15.09
N ASP A 401 4.63 -13.41 15.03
CA ASP A 401 6.07 -13.48 15.24
C ASP A 401 6.78 -12.87 14.01
N THR A 402 7.59 -11.83 14.26
CA THR A 402 8.28 -11.05 13.23
C THR A 402 9.79 -11.36 13.21
N PRO A 403 10.40 -11.63 12.04
CA PRO A 403 11.84 -11.79 11.93
C PRO A 403 12.60 -10.54 12.39
N VAL A 404 13.67 -10.71 13.16
CA VAL A 404 14.53 -9.59 13.58
C VAL A 404 15.39 -9.06 12.43
N HIS A 405 15.70 -7.77 12.48
CA HIS A 405 16.57 -7.10 11.53
C HIS A 405 18.05 -7.35 11.85
N PRO A 406 18.88 -7.84 10.91
CA PRO A 406 20.22 -8.33 11.22
C PRO A 406 21.21 -7.24 11.66
N THR A 407 21.02 -5.99 11.26
CA THR A 407 21.99 -4.89 11.50
C THR A 407 21.45 -3.73 12.34
N ALA A 408 20.15 -3.72 12.64
CA ALA A 408 19.52 -2.63 13.40
C ALA A 408 19.49 -2.96 14.89
N THR A 409 19.22 -1.94 15.71
CA THR A 409 18.75 -2.17 17.08
C THR A 409 17.33 -2.72 17.03
N ASN A 410 17.12 -3.96 17.45
CA ASN A 410 15.83 -4.63 17.45
C ASN A 410 15.08 -4.35 18.74
N VAL A 411 13.91 -3.72 18.63
CA VAL A 411 13.06 -3.37 19.76
C VAL A 411 11.76 -4.15 19.66
N LEU A 412 11.40 -4.89 20.70
CA LEU A 412 10.10 -5.55 20.83
C LEU A 412 9.21 -4.71 21.73
N TRP A 413 7.98 -4.44 21.30
CA TRP A 413 6.93 -3.93 22.16
C TRP A 413 5.71 -4.84 22.06
N VAL A 414 5.51 -5.68 23.09
CA VAL A 414 4.33 -6.54 23.20
C VAL A 414 3.14 -5.67 23.55
N ILE A 415 2.21 -5.50 22.61
CA ILE A 415 1.03 -4.66 22.79
C ILE A 415 -0.23 -5.48 23.05
N SER A 416 -0.26 -6.75 22.66
CA SER A 416 -1.39 -7.67 22.89
C SER A 416 -0.92 -9.13 22.82
N HIS A 417 -1.84 -10.05 23.11
CA HIS A 417 -1.65 -11.50 22.98
C HIS A 417 -0.43 -12.08 23.72
N PRO A 418 -0.27 -11.81 25.03
CA PRO A 418 0.89 -12.26 25.80
C PRO A 418 1.12 -13.77 25.78
N ASP A 419 0.07 -14.58 25.61
CA ASP A 419 0.18 -16.06 25.57
C ASP A 419 0.91 -16.58 24.34
N LEU A 420 1.04 -15.76 23.28
CA LEU A 420 1.75 -16.13 22.07
C LEU A 420 3.25 -15.83 22.13
N VAL A 421 3.71 -15.10 23.14
CA VAL A 421 5.10 -14.63 23.24
C VAL A 421 5.94 -15.62 24.03
N THR A 422 7.00 -16.15 23.41
CA THR A 422 7.87 -17.15 24.04
C THR A 422 9.19 -16.55 24.51
N ALA A 423 9.87 -17.22 25.45
CA ALA A 423 11.22 -16.85 25.87
C ALA A 423 12.23 -16.85 24.71
N ALA A 424 12.08 -17.79 23.76
CA ALA A 424 12.93 -17.86 22.56
C ALA A 424 12.70 -16.66 21.64
N GLU A 425 11.46 -16.20 21.49
CA GLU A 425 11.14 -14.98 20.76
C GLU A 425 11.76 -13.76 21.44
N LEU A 426 11.57 -13.60 22.76
CA LEU A 426 12.14 -12.52 23.55
C LEU A 426 13.66 -12.46 23.42
N ALA A 427 14.35 -13.60 23.40
CA ALA A 427 15.81 -13.66 23.34
C ALA A 427 16.42 -13.03 22.07
N ARG A 428 15.64 -12.87 20.99
CA ARG A 428 16.16 -12.32 19.70
C ARG A 428 16.26 -10.79 19.67
N TYR A 429 15.61 -10.08 20.60
CA TYR A 429 15.55 -8.62 20.57
C TYR A 429 16.64 -7.98 21.42
N ASP A 430 16.99 -6.73 21.16
CA ASP A 430 17.94 -5.99 21.97
C ASP A 430 17.24 -5.35 23.18
N LEU A 431 16.09 -4.71 22.91
CA LEU A 431 15.23 -4.07 23.90
C LEU A 431 13.84 -4.69 23.89
N ARG A 432 13.21 -4.82 25.06
CA ARG A 432 11.89 -5.45 25.22
C ARG A 432 11.00 -4.59 26.09
N PHE A 433 9.80 -4.33 25.60
CA PHE A 433 8.76 -3.60 26.28
C PHE A 433 7.45 -4.38 26.26
N ALA A 434 6.57 -4.13 27.23
CA ALA A 434 5.23 -4.70 27.22
C ALA A 434 4.17 -3.75 27.78
N ALA A 435 2.98 -3.77 27.16
CA ALA A 435 1.83 -3.00 27.60
C ALA A 435 1.10 -3.58 28.82
N GLY A 436 1.58 -4.71 29.37
CA GLY A 436 1.12 -5.30 30.62
C GLY A 436 2.22 -5.29 31.70
N PRO A 437 2.19 -4.39 32.69
CA PRO A 437 3.23 -4.30 33.73
C PRO A 437 3.35 -5.57 34.59
N VAL A 438 2.22 -6.24 34.86
CA VAL A 438 2.18 -7.50 35.63
C VAL A 438 2.90 -8.61 34.85
N TRP A 439 2.58 -8.74 33.56
CA TRP A 439 3.26 -9.67 32.66
C TRP A 439 4.74 -9.39 32.53
N ALA A 440 5.14 -8.14 32.31
CA ALA A 440 6.53 -7.74 32.17
C ALA A 440 7.37 -8.19 33.39
N THR A 441 6.87 -7.88 34.60
CA THR A 441 7.51 -8.25 35.86
C THR A 441 7.65 -9.78 35.98
N ARG A 442 6.56 -10.51 35.74
CA ARG A 442 6.52 -11.97 35.84
C ARG A 442 7.48 -12.62 34.83
N VAL A 443 7.41 -12.23 33.57
CA VAL A 443 8.23 -12.80 32.50
C VAL A 443 9.71 -12.47 32.68
N THR A 444 10.07 -11.28 33.18
CA THR A 444 11.45 -10.99 33.54
C THR A 444 11.96 -11.89 34.66
N ALA A 445 11.16 -12.14 35.70
CA ALA A 445 11.55 -13.06 36.77
C ALA A 445 11.68 -14.52 36.29
N GLU A 446 10.79 -14.96 35.39
CA GLU A 446 10.78 -16.33 34.87
C GLU A 446 11.90 -16.61 33.85
N THR A 447 12.22 -15.64 33.00
CA THR A 447 13.14 -15.83 31.86
C THR A 447 14.53 -15.24 32.09
N GLY A 448 14.68 -14.33 33.05
CA GLY A 448 15.90 -13.53 33.22
C GLY A 448 16.11 -12.47 32.12
N LEU A 449 15.19 -12.33 31.17
CA LEU A 449 15.22 -11.32 30.12
C LEU A 449 14.48 -10.06 30.61
N GLY A 450 15.19 -8.92 30.66
CA GLY A 450 14.59 -7.65 31.07
C GLY A 450 13.50 -7.20 30.09
N VAL A 451 12.27 -7.06 30.59
CA VAL A 451 11.09 -6.54 29.88
C VAL A 451 10.58 -5.34 30.65
N GLU A 452 10.68 -4.16 30.05
CA GLU A 452 10.26 -2.91 30.69
C GLU A 452 8.77 -2.63 30.43
N PRO A 453 7.99 -2.24 31.45
CA PRO A 453 6.61 -1.81 31.24
C PRO A 453 6.54 -0.56 30.34
N LEU A 454 5.75 -0.64 29.26
CA LEU A 454 5.42 0.48 28.39
C LEU A 454 3.98 0.33 27.92
N LEU A 455 3.07 1.03 28.61
CA LEU A 455 1.64 1.02 28.29
C LEU A 455 1.38 1.54 26.87
N GLN A 456 0.25 1.14 26.28
CA GLN A 456 -0.28 1.75 25.05
C GLN A 456 -0.55 3.27 25.25
N ALA A 457 -1.05 3.93 24.20
CA ALA A 457 -1.07 5.38 24.13
C ALA A 457 -2.27 5.92 23.37
N THR A 458 -2.41 7.24 23.35
CA THR A 458 -3.41 7.95 22.56
C THR A 458 -2.77 9.12 21.82
N ASP A 459 -3.41 9.56 20.75
CA ASP A 459 -3.07 10.80 20.06
C ASP A 459 -3.95 11.95 20.58
N PRO A 460 -3.44 12.82 21.47
CA PRO A 460 -4.23 13.92 22.02
C PRO A 460 -4.57 15.00 21.00
N ALA A 461 -3.97 15.01 19.81
CA ALA A 461 -4.40 15.90 18.73
C ALA A 461 -5.73 15.43 18.10
N ARG A 462 -6.04 14.13 18.20
CA ARG A 462 -7.24 13.50 17.65
C ARG A 462 -8.27 13.17 18.74
N PHE A 463 -7.82 12.51 19.81
CA PHE A 463 -8.62 12.08 20.94
C PHE A 463 -8.47 13.07 22.09
N HIS A 464 -9.33 14.08 22.08
CA HIS A 464 -9.42 15.09 23.11
C HIS A 464 -10.88 15.40 23.44
N PRO A 465 -11.16 16.01 24.61
CA PRO A 465 -12.51 16.44 24.96
C PRO A 465 -13.02 17.50 23.98
N GLY A 466 -14.33 17.58 23.84
CA GLY A 466 -15.00 18.49 22.92
C GLY A 466 -16.52 18.35 23.01
N PRO A 467 -17.27 19.16 22.27
CA PRO A 467 -18.72 19.07 22.25
C PRO A 467 -19.19 17.72 21.69
N VAL A 468 -20.40 17.33 22.08
CA VAL A 468 -21.14 16.23 21.45
C VAL A 468 -21.31 16.52 19.97
N ASP A 469 -21.17 15.49 19.14
CA ASP A 469 -21.30 15.61 17.70
C ASP A 469 -22.74 15.33 17.25
N PRO A 470 -23.38 16.23 16.48
CA PRO A 470 -24.73 16.02 15.95
C PRO A 470 -24.89 14.76 15.08
N ALA A 471 -23.80 14.18 14.57
CA ALA A 471 -23.82 12.91 13.82
C ALA A 471 -24.14 11.70 14.72
N PHE A 472 -23.98 11.83 16.05
CA PHE A 472 -24.24 10.77 17.03
C PHE A 472 -25.22 11.27 18.13
N PRO A 473 -26.45 11.66 17.77
CA PRO A 473 -27.40 12.23 18.72
C PRO A 473 -27.88 11.17 19.70
N ASP A 474 -28.08 11.57 20.96
CA ASP A 474 -28.70 10.77 22.03
C ASP A 474 -28.06 9.37 22.23
N LEU A 475 -26.75 9.25 21.99
CA LEU A 475 -26.03 7.99 22.14
C LEU A 475 -25.82 7.63 23.62
N ASP A 476 -26.66 6.75 24.17
CA ASP A 476 -26.54 6.33 25.57
C ASP A 476 -25.27 5.51 25.82
N THR A 477 -25.22 4.29 25.30
CA THR A 477 -24.07 3.40 25.49
C THR A 477 -23.53 2.90 24.15
N ALA A 478 -22.20 2.97 23.97
CA ALA A 478 -21.55 2.61 22.72
C ALA A 478 -20.50 1.51 22.90
N PHE A 479 -20.48 0.53 22.00
CA PHE A 479 -19.41 -0.44 21.87
C PHE A 479 -18.85 -0.44 20.45
N VAL A 480 -17.53 -0.34 20.31
CA VAL A 480 -16.86 -0.35 18.99
C VAL A 480 -15.82 -1.46 18.95
N GLY A 481 -16.12 -2.57 18.29
CA GLY A 481 -15.18 -3.68 18.10
C GLY A 481 -15.81 -4.87 17.37
N LYS A 482 -15.01 -5.58 16.58
CA LYS A 482 -15.43 -6.81 15.88
C LYS A 482 -15.79 -7.92 16.89
N THR A 483 -16.63 -8.87 16.50
CA THR A 483 -17.01 -10.00 17.37
C THR A 483 -15.85 -10.90 17.78
N ARG A 484 -14.80 -10.96 16.95
CA ARG A 484 -13.72 -11.95 17.09
C ARG A 484 -14.22 -13.40 16.99
N ARG A 485 -15.34 -13.60 16.27
CA ARG A 485 -16.05 -14.90 16.14
C ARG A 485 -16.54 -15.47 17.48
N VAL A 486 -16.66 -14.63 18.51
CA VAL A 486 -17.25 -14.98 19.81
C VAL A 486 -18.28 -13.94 20.19
N PHE A 487 -19.28 -14.33 20.98
CA PHE A 487 -20.19 -13.34 21.55
C PHE A 487 -19.50 -12.68 22.74
N ARG A 488 -19.14 -11.41 22.58
CA ARG A 488 -18.27 -10.70 23.52
C ARG A 488 -18.95 -10.52 24.88
N PRO A 489 -18.28 -10.86 26.00
CA PRO A 489 -18.90 -10.81 27.33
C PRO A 489 -19.57 -9.48 27.66
N VAL A 490 -18.89 -8.35 27.44
CA VAL A 490 -19.45 -7.03 27.76
C VAL A 490 -20.71 -6.68 26.99
N VAL A 491 -20.82 -7.15 25.74
CA VAL A 491 -22.04 -6.96 24.92
C VAL A 491 -23.18 -7.83 25.45
N ARG A 492 -22.90 -9.07 25.86
CA ARG A 492 -23.90 -9.96 26.47
C ARG A 492 -24.40 -9.40 27.79
N ASP A 493 -23.45 -9.02 28.65
CA ASP A 493 -23.75 -8.50 29.97
C ASP A 493 -24.56 -7.19 29.87
N ALA A 494 -24.31 -6.36 28.84
CA ALA A 494 -25.11 -5.17 28.56
C ALA A 494 -26.57 -5.50 28.19
N PHE A 495 -26.81 -6.56 27.42
CA PHE A 495 -28.19 -7.03 27.14
C PHE A 495 -28.87 -7.56 28.40
N ASP A 496 -28.17 -8.38 29.18
CA ASP A 496 -28.70 -8.92 30.44
C ASP A 496 -28.94 -7.79 31.46
N ALA A 497 -28.15 -6.72 31.38
CA ALA A 497 -28.32 -5.50 32.16
C ALA A 497 -29.50 -4.64 31.69
N GLY A 498 -30.01 -4.83 30.47
CA GLY A 498 -31.06 -4.00 29.86
C GLY A 498 -30.57 -2.61 29.43
N VAL A 499 -29.30 -2.51 29.02
CA VAL A 499 -28.66 -1.27 28.59
C VAL A 499 -29.08 -0.90 27.17
N ASP A 500 -29.31 0.39 26.91
CA ASP A 500 -29.51 0.92 25.55
C ASP A 500 -28.17 1.00 24.82
N LEU A 501 -27.86 -0.06 24.08
CA LEU A 501 -26.56 -0.29 23.46
C LEU A 501 -26.59 -0.03 21.96
N ALA A 502 -25.61 0.72 21.47
CA ALA A 502 -25.25 0.79 20.06
C ALA A 502 -23.90 0.10 19.82
N VAL A 503 -23.85 -0.76 18.80
CA VAL A 503 -22.66 -1.56 18.46
C VAL A 503 -22.17 -1.21 17.06
N TRP A 504 -20.87 -0.98 16.94
CA TRP A 504 -20.16 -0.94 15.66
C TRP A 504 -19.09 -2.02 15.58
N GLY A 505 -19.03 -2.75 14.46
CA GLY A 505 -17.99 -3.72 14.18
C GLY A 505 -18.44 -4.86 13.29
N GLU A 506 -17.51 -5.39 12.50
CA GLU A 506 -17.75 -6.57 11.67
C GLU A 506 -18.08 -7.83 12.50
N GLY A 507 -19.01 -8.63 11.99
CA GLY A 507 -19.38 -9.94 12.51
C GLY A 507 -20.58 -9.93 13.47
N TRP A 508 -21.13 -8.77 13.79
CA TRP A 508 -22.33 -8.62 14.63
C TRP A 508 -23.65 -8.77 13.86
N GLU A 509 -23.58 -8.84 12.53
CA GLU A 509 -24.73 -8.98 11.66
C GLU A 509 -25.55 -10.22 12.04
N SER A 510 -26.85 -10.03 12.24
CA SER A 510 -27.79 -11.08 12.66
C SER A 510 -27.54 -11.71 14.04
N LEU A 511 -26.57 -11.20 14.82
CA LEU A 511 -26.33 -11.63 16.21
C LEU A 511 -26.99 -10.70 17.24
N LEU A 512 -27.32 -9.48 16.83
CA LEU A 512 -27.90 -8.44 17.69
C LEU A 512 -29.34 -8.13 17.27
N PRO A 513 -30.21 -7.72 18.20
CA PRO A 513 -31.54 -7.22 17.86
C PRO A 513 -31.52 -6.06 16.87
N ASP A 514 -32.62 -5.88 16.13
CA ASP A 514 -32.77 -4.81 15.15
C ASP A 514 -32.51 -3.43 15.79
N GLY A 515 -31.69 -2.63 15.11
CA GLY A 515 -31.33 -1.29 15.56
C GLY A 515 -30.16 -1.22 16.55
N VAL A 516 -29.69 -2.32 17.14
CA VAL A 516 -28.49 -2.29 18.00
C VAL A 516 -27.21 -2.17 17.17
N HIS A 517 -27.09 -2.97 16.11
CA HIS A 517 -25.94 -2.89 15.20
C HIS A 517 -26.07 -1.65 14.30
N ARG A 518 -25.17 -0.68 14.47
CA ARG A 518 -25.19 0.62 13.79
C ARG A 518 -24.24 0.71 12.59
N GLY A 519 -23.34 -0.25 12.42
CA GLY A 519 -22.47 -0.34 11.25
C GLY A 519 -21.25 -1.22 11.49
N VAL A 520 -20.64 -1.68 10.40
CA VAL A 520 -19.51 -2.63 10.46
C VAL A 520 -18.17 -1.98 10.81
N PHE A 521 -18.09 -0.65 10.70
CA PHE A 521 -16.86 0.12 10.88
C PHE A 521 -17.19 1.58 11.24
N VAL A 522 -16.32 2.21 12.01
CA VAL A 522 -16.34 3.66 12.26
C VAL A 522 -15.00 4.22 11.77
N PRO A 523 -14.99 5.18 10.83
CA PRO A 523 -13.76 5.85 10.42
C PRO A 523 -12.99 6.39 11.62
N ASN A 524 -11.66 6.21 11.61
CA ASN A 524 -10.84 6.53 12.78
C ASN A 524 -10.86 8.03 13.15
N ASP A 525 -11.08 8.91 12.18
CA ASP A 525 -11.30 10.35 12.36
C ASP A 525 -12.66 10.69 13.00
N GLN A 526 -13.65 9.80 12.90
CA GLN A 526 -14.97 9.94 13.52
C GLN A 526 -15.05 9.30 14.92
N LEU A 527 -14.13 8.40 15.28
CA LEU A 527 -14.10 7.75 16.60
C LEU A 527 -14.09 8.74 17.78
N PRO A 528 -13.30 9.84 17.77
CA PRO A 528 -13.32 10.79 18.88
C PRO A 528 -14.70 11.42 19.08
N ALA A 529 -15.41 11.74 17.98
CA ALA A 529 -16.76 12.30 18.02
C ALA A 529 -17.76 11.30 18.62
N LEU A 530 -17.68 10.03 18.22
CA LEU A 530 -18.48 8.96 18.80
C LEU A 530 -18.22 8.82 20.31
N TYR A 531 -16.96 8.81 20.74
CA TYR A 531 -16.60 8.68 22.16
C TYR A 531 -17.06 9.88 23.00
N ARG A 532 -16.98 11.10 22.47
CA ARG A 532 -17.48 12.31 23.15
C ARG A 532 -19.00 12.33 23.28
N SER A 533 -19.70 11.72 22.32
CA SER A 533 -21.16 11.74 22.23
C SER A 533 -21.81 10.63 23.05
N ALA A 534 -21.12 9.51 23.25
CA ALA A 534 -21.60 8.42 24.09
C ALA A 534 -21.64 8.83 25.57
N ARG A 535 -22.75 8.57 26.27
CA ARG A 535 -22.82 8.76 27.73
C ARG A 535 -21.90 7.76 28.45
N VAL A 536 -21.84 6.53 27.95
CA VAL A 536 -20.92 5.47 28.39
C VAL A 536 -20.32 4.73 27.19
N VAL A 537 -19.01 4.49 27.22
CA VAL A 537 -18.34 3.61 26.26
C VAL A 537 -18.07 2.27 26.93
N LEU A 538 -18.43 1.17 26.28
CA LEU A 538 -18.10 -0.17 26.73
C LEU A 538 -16.81 -0.66 26.07
N ASN A 539 -16.02 -1.39 26.84
CA ASN A 539 -14.80 -2.04 26.38
C ASN A 539 -14.67 -3.43 26.99
N ASP A 540 -13.95 -4.31 26.31
CA ASP A 540 -13.47 -5.57 26.84
C ASP A 540 -12.18 -6.04 26.14
N HIS A 541 -11.41 -6.86 26.83
CA HIS A 541 -10.12 -7.36 26.35
C HIS A 541 -10.24 -8.79 25.83
N TRP A 542 -9.15 -9.30 25.27
CA TRP A 542 -8.96 -10.75 25.18
C TRP A 542 -8.66 -11.29 26.58
N ASP A 543 -9.03 -12.54 26.85
CA ASP A 543 -8.87 -13.14 28.18
C ASP A 543 -7.42 -13.12 28.68
N ASP A 544 -6.47 -13.38 27.78
CA ASP A 544 -5.03 -13.33 28.05
C ASP A 544 -4.58 -11.91 28.40
N MET A 545 -5.04 -10.91 27.65
CA MET A 545 -4.78 -9.49 27.91
C MET A 545 -5.34 -9.05 29.26
N ALA A 546 -6.60 -9.36 29.57
CA ALA A 546 -7.23 -8.99 30.82
C ALA A 546 -6.49 -9.59 32.03
N ARG A 547 -6.23 -10.90 31.96
CA ARG A 547 -5.53 -11.67 33.01
C ARG A 547 -4.14 -11.11 33.31
N ASP A 548 -3.39 -10.74 32.27
CA ASP A 548 -1.99 -10.33 32.37
C ASP A 548 -1.77 -8.80 32.44
N GLY A 549 -2.85 -8.02 32.54
CA GLY A 549 -2.76 -6.57 32.77
C GLY A 549 -2.50 -5.73 31.52
N PHE A 550 -2.77 -6.25 30.31
CA PHE A 550 -2.62 -5.50 29.06
C PHE A 550 -3.84 -4.60 28.82
N VAL A 551 -3.64 -3.30 28.99
CA VAL A 551 -4.66 -2.27 28.76
C VAL A 551 -4.74 -1.95 27.26
N SER A 552 -5.91 -2.16 26.65
CA SER A 552 -6.15 -1.91 25.23
C SER A 552 -6.18 -0.42 24.87
N ASN A 553 -5.80 -0.10 23.63
CA ASN A 553 -5.75 1.30 23.12
C ASN A 553 -7.06 2.05 23.31
N ARG A 554 -8.20 1.37 23.12
CA ARG A 554 -9.53 1.95 23.21
C ARG A 554 -9.77 2.68 24.53
N LEU A 555 -9.22 2.16 25.63
CA LEU A 555 -9.35 2.80 26.93
C LEU A 555 -8.64 4.16 26.95
N PHE A 556 -7.45 4.26 26.36
CA PHE A 556 -6.72 5.53 26.25
C PHE A 556 -7.45 6.53 25.36
N ASP A 557 -7.90 6.10 24.18
CA ASP A 557 -8.57 6.96 23.20
C ASP A 557 -9.92 7.49 23.71
N ALA A 558 -10.76 6.62 24.27
CA ALA A 558 -12.06 7.02 24.80
C ALA A 558 -11.92 7.90 26.04
N ALA A 559 -11.03 7.54 26.97
CA ALA A 559 -10.83 8.33 28.19
C ALA A 559 -10.20 9.70 27.90
N ALA A 560 -9.25 9.79 26.97
CA ALA A 560 -8.69 11.08 26.52
C ALA A 560 -9.72 11.95 25.81
N SER A 561 -10.69 11.33 25.13
CA SER A 561 -11.87 12.01 24.57
C SER A 561 -12.85 12.52 25.65
N GLY A 562 -12.62 12.22 26.93
CA GLY A 562 -13.49 12.64 28.04
C GLY A 562 -14.69 11.72 28.27
N ALA A 563 -14.71 10.54 27.65
CA ALA A 563 -15.75 9.53 27.86
C ALA A 563 -15.60 8.87 29.24
N LEU A 564 -16.73 8.44 29.80
CA LEU A 564 -16.73 7.41 30.84
C LEU A 564 -16.66 6.06 30.15
N VAL A 565 -15.69 5.23 30.54
CA VAL A 565 -15.53 3.89 29.99
C VAL A 565 -15.81 2.84 31.07
N VAL A 566 -16.63 1.84 30.74
CA VAL A 566 -16.86 0.67 31.58
C VAL A 566 -16.25 -0.55 30.90
N THR A 567 -15.44 -1.33 31.65
CA THR A 567 -14.63 -2.41 31.08
C THR A 567 -14.61 -3.66 31.97
N ASP A 568 -14.22 -4.78 31.41
CA ASP A 568 -13.84 -5.99 32.16
C ASP A 568 -12.67 -5.72 33.15
N PRO A 569 -12.52 -6.53 34.21
CA PRO A 569 -11.45 -6.34 35.18
C PRO A 569 -10.05 -6.55 34.56
N VAL A 570 -9.19 -5.54 34.70
CA VAL A 570 -7.77 -5.60 34.31
C VAL A 570 -6.92 -5.05 35.47
N PRO A 571 -5.86 -5.76 35.90
CA PRO A 571 -4.98 -5.29 36.98
C PRO A 571 -4.47 -3.86 36.75
N GLY A 572 -4.71 -2.97 37.71
CA GLY A 572 -4.21 -1.58 37.71
C GLY A 572 -4.97 -0.59 36.81
N VAL A 573 -6.07 -1.00 36.18
CA VAL A 573 -6.79 -0.13 35.21
C VAL A 573 -7.50 1.05 35.89
N ALA A 574 -8.01 0.87 37.11
CA ALA A 574 -8.81 1.89 37.79
C ALA A 574 -7.97 3.10 38.21
N GLU A 575 -6.74 2.89 38.69
CA GLU A 575 -5.85 3.99 39.08
C GLU A 575 -5.28 4.75 37.87
N LEU A 576 -5.13 4.06 36.74
CA LEU A 576 -4.46 4.59 35.54
C LEU A 576 -5.19 5.78 34.90
N PHE A 577 -6.52 5.82 34.99
CA PHE A 577 -7.34 6.77 34.23
C PHE A 577 -8.09 7.79 35.09
N HIS A 578 -7.63 8.05 36.32
CA HIS A 578 -8.22 9.07 37.21
C HIS A 578 -9.75 8.93 37.37
N GLY A 579 -10.25 7.70 37.40
CA GLY A 579 -11.68 7.38 37.51
C GLY A 579 -12.51 7.47 36.22
N ALA A 580 -11.88 7.77 35.06
CA ALA A 580 -12.54 7.76 33.74
C ALA A 580 -12.85 6.34 33.23
N VAL A 581 -12.11 5.34 33.71
CA VAL A 581 -12.30 3.93 33.36
C VAL A 581 -12.69 3.16 34.61
N ARG A 582 -13.82 2.45 34.56
CA ARG A 582 -14.37 1.72 35.71
C ARG A 582 -14.53 0.24 35.34
N PRO A 583 -13.82 -0.68 36.04
CA PRO A 583 -14.04 -2.10 35.84
C PRO A 583 -15.39 -2.54 36.44
N TYR A 584 -16.00 -3.59 35.89
CA TYR A 584 -17.17 -4.25 36.48
C TYR A 584 -16.93 -5.75 36.63
N GLY A 585 -17.52 -6.37 37.66
CA GLY A 585 -17.40 -7.80 37.94
C GLY A 585 -18.71 -8.58 37.80
N SER A 586 -19.84 -7.92 37.57
CA SER A 586 -21.16 -8.55 37.41
C SER A 586 -22.12 -7.73 36.55
N VAL A 587 -23.15 -8.39 36.01
CA VAL A 587 -24.22 -7.73 35.23
C VAL A 587 -24.91 -6.64 36.06
N GLU A 588 -25.13 -6.88 37.36
CA GLU A 588 -25.72 -5.91 38.28
C GLU A 588 -24.85 -4.66 38.44
N GLU A 589 -23.54 -4.84 38.56
CA GLU A 589 -22.58 -3.74 38.66
C GLU A 589 -22.47 -2.96 37.34
N LEU A 590 -22.46 -3.65 36.20
CA LEU A 590 -22.52 -3.01 34.88
C LEU A 590 -23.78 -2.15 34.76
N ARG A 591 -24.95 -2.70 35.12
CA ARG A 591 -26.22 -1.97 35.11
C ARG A 591 -26.16 -0.72 35.97
N GLU A 592 -25.60 -0.82 37.17
CA GLU A 592 -25.50 0.32 38.09
C GLU A 592 -24.51 1.38 37.60
N LEU A 593 -23.34 0.98 37.09
CA LEU A 593 -22.35 1.90 36.52
C LEU A 593 -22.91 2.65 35.30
N VAL A 594 -23.60 1.94 34.41
CA VAL A 594 -24.25 2.56 33.26
C VAL A 594 -25.39 3.47 33.72
N ARG A 595 -26.22 3.07 34.68
CA ARG A 595 -27.32 3.91 35.20
C ARG A 595 -26.81 5.19 35.85
N LEU A 596 -25.77 5.09 36.68
CA LEU A 596 -25.15 6.25 37.34
C LEU A 596 -24.48 7.17 36.32
N GLY A 597 -23.83 6.59 35.30
CA GLY A 597 -23.07 7.34 34.31
C GLY A 597 -21.95 8.17 34.93
N GLU A 598 -21.64 9.28 34.28
CA GLU A 598 -20.66 10.24 34.78
C GLU A 598 -21.34 11.31 35.65
N SER A 599 -20.82 11.49 36.86
CA SER A 599 -21.29 12.52 37.80
C SER A 599 -20.38 13.75 37.81
N ALA A 600 -19.19 13.66 37.23
CA ALA A 600 -18.29 14.78 37.05
C ALA A 600 -18.87 15.84 36.11
N SER A 601 -18.57 17.12 36.38
CA SER A 601 -18.99 18.22 35.50
C SER A 601 -18.31 18.10 34.13
N GLU A 602 -18.87 18.75 33.10
CA GLU A 602 -18.25 18.79 31.78
C GLU A 602 -16.81 19.34 31.83
N ALA A 603 -16.58 20.36 32.67
CA ALA A 603 -15.25 20.93 32.88
C ALA A 603 -14.29 19.93 33.52
N ASP A 604 -14.73 19.16 34.52
CA ASP A 604 -13.90 18.14 35.17
C ASP A 604 -13.58 16.98 34.22
N ARG A 605 -14.56 16.56 33.41
CA ARG A 605 -14.37 15.54 32.35
C ARG A 605 -13.34 16.01 31.32
N ALA A 606 -13.45 17.27 30.89
CA ALA A 606 -12.51 17.85 29.95
C ALA A 606 -11.10 17.95 30.55
N ALA A 607 -10.96 18.43 31.78
CA ALA A 607 -9.67 18.50 32.46
C ALA A 607 -9.04 17.10 32.64
N ARG A 608 -9.85 16.10 33.00
CA ARG A 608 -9.41 14.70 33.14
C ARG A 608 -8.97 14.11 31.79
N GLY A 609 -9.75 14.27 30.74
CA GLY A 609 -9.41 13.78 29.40
C GLY A 609 -8.13 14.41 28.86
N ALA A 610 -7.99 15.74 28.99
CA ALA A 610 -6.76 16.44 28.61
C ALA A 610 -5.53 15.95 29.39
N ARG A 611 -5.69 15.69 30.69
CA ARG A 611 -4.63 15.12 31.53
C ARG A 611 -4.22 13.73 31.05
N ILE A 612 -5.19 12.83 30.80
CA ILE A 612 -4.93 11.48 30.28
C ILE A 612 -4.22 11.55 28.93
N GLY A 613 -4.68 12.42 28.03
CA GLY A 613 -4.04 12.66 26.74
C GLY A 613 -2.58 13.10 26.87
N ALA A 614 -2.27 13.98 27.84
CA ALA A 614 -0.90 14.45 28.07
C ALA A 614 0.02 13.39 28.73
N GLU A 615 -0.50 12.60 29.67
CA GLU A 615 0.25 11.57 30.40
C GLU A 615 0.48 10.31 29.52
N HIS A 616 -0.48 9.98 28.66
CA HIS A 616 -0.46 8.77 27.83
C HIS A 616 -0.32 9.05 26.32
N ALA A 617 0.20 10.21 25.94
CA ALA A 617 0.47 10.53 24.53
C ALA A 617 1.47 9.56 23.89
N PHE A 618 1.32 9.29 22.59
CA PHE A 618 2.34 8.60 21.79
C PHE A 618 3.71 9.28 21.87
N LEU A 619 3.75 10.61 22.01
CA LEU A 619 4.99 11.37 22.22
C LEU A 619 5.78 10.85 23.43
N ARG A 620 5.12 10.52 24.55
CA ARG A 620 5.80 9.98 25.75
C ARG A 620 6.40 8.61 25.50
N ARG A 621 5.73 7.78 24.68
CA ARG A 621 6.24 6.46 24.29
C ARG A 621 7.42 6.60 23.34
N ALA A 622 7.33 7.50 22.37
CA ALA A 622 8.41 7.83 21.45
C ALA A 622 9.66 8.34 22.18
N GLU A 623 9.52 9.26 23.16
CA GLU A 623 10.61 9.73 24.03
C GLU A 623 11.29 8.55 24.74
N THR A 624 10.48 7.68 25.39
CA THR A 624 10.98 6.52 26.13
C THR A 624 11.75 5.55 25.23
N LEU A 625 11.18 5.24 24.05
CA LEU A 625 11.78 4.33 23.07
C LEU A 625 13.08 4.90 22.50
N LEU A 626 13.08 6.18 22.10
CA LEU A 626 14.25 6.86 21.55
C LEU A 626 15.39 6.92 22.56
N ASP A 627 15.10 7.26 23.82
CA ASP A 627 16.10 7.29 24.88
C ASP A 627 16.67 5.91 25.18
N ALA A 628 15.84 4.87 25.17
CA ALA A 628 16.29 3.50 25.36
C ALA A 628 17.22 3.04 24.21
N VAL A 629 16.83 3.32 22.97
CA VAL A 629 17.65 3.02 21.78
C VAL A 629 18.96 3.77 21.80
N ARG A 630 18.96 5.07 22.15
CA ARG A 630 20.20 5.85 22.28
C ARG A 630 21.15 5.26 23.31
N ARG A 631 20.64 4.86 24.48
CA ARG A 631 21.44 4.19 25.52
C ARG A 631 22.01 2.86 25.05
N GLU A 632 21.22 2.06 24.34
CA GLU A 632 21.67 0.77 23.81
C GLU A 632 22.75 0.94 22.74
N ARG A 633 22.55 1.89 21.81
CA ARG A 633 23.54 2.18 20.76
C ARG A 633 24.85 2.75 21.33
N ALA A 634 24.79 3.54 22.40
CA ALA A 634 25.99 4.07 23.06
C ALA A 634 26.79 3.00 23.84
N ARG A 635 26.21 1.82 24.10
CA ARG A 635 26.91 0.70 24.77
C ARG A 635 27.65 -0.21 23.79
N ARG A 636 27.29 -0.17 22.51
CA ARG A 636 27.93 -0.93 21.42
C ARG A 636 29.09 -0.13 20.86
#